data_AF-A0A0J7YYB2-F1
#
_entry.id   AF-A0A0J7YYB2-F1
#
_cell.length_a   1.000
_cell.length_b   1.000
_cell.length_c   1.000
_cell.angle_alpha   90.00
_cell.angle_beta   90.00
_cell.angle_gamma   90.00
#
_symmetry.space_group_name_H-M   'P 1'
#
loop_
_entity.id
_entity.type
_entity.pdbx_description
1 polymer ?
#
loop_
_entity_poly.entity_id
_entity_poly.type
_entity_poly.pdbx_seq_one_letter_code
_entity_poly.pdbx_strand_id
1 'polypeptide(L)'
;MPNRLAHETSPYLLQHADNPVDWWPWSAEAFDEARKSGKPVLLSVGYSSCHWCHVMAHESFEDQETADYLNAHYVNIKVDREERPDVDAVYMEAVQAATGQGGWPMTVFLTPDAEPFYFGTYFPPAPRHGMPSFRQVLEGVRSAWVDRRDEVADVAGKITRDLAEREISYGGTEAPGEEELAKALLGLTREYDPQRGGFGGAPKFPPSMVIEFLLRHHARTGAEGALQMAQDTCERMARGGIYDQLGGGFARYSVDRDWVVPHFEKMLYDNALLCRVYAHLWRATGSELARRVALETADFMVRELRTDEGGFASALDADSDDGTGRHVEGAYYVWTPEQLREVLGDEDAELAARHFGVTEEGTFEEGSSVLQLPQQDGLFDAEKITSIHERLLRHRGTRPAPGRDDKIVAAWNGLAIAALAETGAYFDRPDLVEAALGAGDLLVRLHLDDHARLARTSKDGKAGANAGVLEDYGDVAEGFLALASVTGEGVWLEFAGFLLDHVLARFTDAESGALYDTAADAEQLIRRPQDPTDNAAPSGWSAAAGALLSYAAQTGAEPHRAAAEKALGVVKALGPRVPRFIGWGLAVAEANLDGPREVAIVGPGLDDKATRALHRTALLGTAPGAVVAVGTPDSDELPLLADRPLVGGEPAAYVCRNFTCDAPTTDPERLRTSLSG
;
A
#
# COMPACT_ATOMS: atom_id res chain seq x y z
N MET A 1 -4.33 30.81 22.02
CA MET A 1 -5.37 29.78 22.20
C MET A 1 -4.69 28.44 21.96
N PRO A 2 -5.09 27.33 22.59
CA PRO A 2 -4.57 26.03 22.19
C PRO A 2 -4.86 25.82 20.70
N ASN A 3 -3.90 25.24 20.00
CA ASN A 3 -4.02 24.93 18.57
C ASN A 3 -5.24 24.04 18.33
N ARG A 4 -5.97 24.26 17.24
CA ARG A 4 -7.20 23.51 16.93
C ARG A 4 -6.90 22.03 16.68
N LEU A 5 -5.69 21.70 16.24
CA LEU A 5 -5.27 20.32 15.99
C LEU A 5 -5.26 19.45 17.26
N ALA A 6 -5.26 20.04 18.46
CA ALA A 6 -5.31 19.30 19.73
C ALA A 6 -6.61 18.47 19.94
N HIS A 7 -7.59 18.62 19.06
CA HIS A 7 -8.86 17.90 19.09
C HIS A 7 -9.00 16.86 17.96
N GLU A 8 -7.99 16.74 17.10
CA GLU A 8 -7.99 15.80 15.98
C GLU A 8 -7.64 14.37 16.43
N THR A 9 -8.01 13.38 15.63
CA THR A 9 -7.64 11.97 15.88
C THR A 9 -6.38 11.54 15.15
N SER A 10 -6.01 12.24 14.06
CA SER A 10 -4.80 11.95 13.29
C SER A 10 -3.54 12.15 14.15
N PRO A 11 -2.68 11.12 14.28
CA PRO A 11 -1.40 11.27 14.94
C PRO A 11 -0.51 12.33 14.29
N TYR A 12 -0.55 12.47 12.96
CA TYR A 12 0.19 13.53 12.25
C TYR A 12 -0.28 14.94 12.63
N LEU A 13 -1.59 15.16 12.72
CA LEU A 13 -2.12 16.47 13.13
C LEU A 13 -1.80 16.76 14.60
N LEU A 14 -1.91 15.75 15.46
CA LEU A 14 -1.59 15.86 16.88
C LEU A 14 -0.11 16.16 17.15
N GLN A 15 0.82 15.65 16.33
CA GLN A 15 2.25 16.02 16.39
C GLN A 15 2.49 17.53 16.25
N HIS A 16 1.56 18.26 15.63
CA HIS A 16 1.66 19.71 15.41
C HIS A 16 0.75 20.54 16.34
N ALA A 17 0.08 19.92 17.30
CA ALA A 17 -0.85 20.58 18.21
C ALA A 17 -0.17 21.61 19.14
N ASP A 18 1.14 21.47 19.38
CA ASP A 18 1.90 22.40 20.22
C ASP A 18 2.76 23.38 19.41
N ASN A 19 2.70 23.33 18.06
CA ASN A 19 3.44 24.26 17.22
C ASN A 19 2.94 25.71 17.42
N PRO A 20 3.84 26.71 17.32
CA PRO A 20 3.47 28.13 17.44
C PRO A 20 2.59 28.63 16.27
N VAL A 21 2.56 27.91 15.14
CA VAL A 21 1.64 28.19 14.03
C VAL A 21 0.20 27.85 14.44
N ASP A 22 -0.73 28.78 14.23
CA ASP A 22 -2.17 28.61 14.48
C ASP A 22 -2.80 27.77 13.37
N TRP A 23 -2.65 26.45 13.48
CA TRP A 23 -3.14 25.50 12.49
C TRP A 23 -4.66 25.30 12.60
N TRP A 24 -5.26 25.12 11.43
CA TRP A 24 -6.61 24.60 11.25
C TRP A 24 -6.53 23.22 10.60
N PRO A 25 -7.45 22.29 10.93
CA PRO A 25 -7.74 21.16 10.06
C PRO A 25 -8.40 21.65 8.77
N TRP A 26 -8.38 20.82 7.72
CA TRP A 26 -9.18 21.07 6.52
C TRP A 26 -10.68 21.12 6.89
N SER A 27 -11.26 22.30 6.84
CA SER A 27 -12.61 22.55 7.35
C SER A 27 -13.25 23.78 6.70
N ALA A 28 -14.58 23.79 6.61
CA ALA A 28 -15.32 24.93 6.07
C ALA A 28 -15.06 26.21 6.89
N GLU A 29 -14.90 26.07 8.21
CA GLU A 29 -14.61 27.16 9.14
C GLU A 29 -13.26 27.84 8.84
N ALA A 30 -12.25 27.08 8.41
CA ALA A 30 -10.96 27.65 8.02
C ALA A 30 -11.08 28.53 6.77
N PHE A 31 -11.81 28.06 5.76
CA PHE A 31 -12.07 28.82 4.54
C PHE A 31 -12.97 30.04 4.79
N ASP A 32 -13.96 29.93 5.68
CA ASP A 32 -14.79 31.06 6.09
C ASP A 32 -13.99 32.13 6.84
N GLU A 33 -13.04 31.74 7.69
CA GLU A 33 -12.11 32.68 8.31
C GLU A 33 -11.17 33.32 7.27
N ALA A 34 -10.72 32.57 6.26
CA ALA A 34 -9.93 33.14 5.16
C ALA A 34 -10.72 34.20 4.38
N ARG A 35 -12.01 33.94 4.09
CA ARG A 35 -12.91 34.92 3.46
C ARG A 35 -13.11 36.15 4.33
N LYS A 36 -13.41 35.95 5.62
CA LYS A 36 -13.68 37.02 6.58
C LYS A 36 -12.47 37.91 6.84
N SER A 37 -11.29 37.31 6.97
CA SER A 37 -10.03 38.03 7.21
C SER A 37 -9.40 38.58 5.92
N GLY A 38 -9.85 38.12 4.75
CA GLY A 38 -9.32 38.50 3.44
C GLY A 38 -7.90 37.98 3.16
N LYS A 39 -7.42 37.04 3.98
CA LYS A 39 -6.10 36.40 3.90
C LYS A 39 -6.11 35.22 2.91
N PRO A 40 -4.99 34.92 2.24
CA PRO A 40 -4.84 33.67 1.51
C PRO A 40 -4.65 32.50 2.49
N VAL A 41 -4.83 31.29 2.00
CA VAL A 41 -4.64 30.04 2.76
C VAL A 41 -3.24 29.48 2.45
N LEU A 42 -2.53 29.04 3.50
CA LEU A 42 -1.38 28.15 3.37
C LEU A 42 -1.87 26.73 3.69
N LEU A 43 -1.82 25.83 2.70
CA LEU A 43 -2.08 24.40 2.85
C LEU A 43 -0.76 23.64 2.98
N SER A 44 -0.59 22.89 4.06
CA SER A 44 0.53 21.96 4.27
C SER A 44 0.00 20.54 4.43
N VAL A 45 0.41 19.64 3.53
CA VAL A 45 -0.03 18.23 3.50
C VAL A 45 1.17 17.31 3.75
N GLY A 46 0.97 16.31 4.62
CA GLY A 46 1.98 15.30 4.99
C GLY A 46 1.36 14.10 5.71
N TYR A 47 2.20 13.29 6.37
CA TYR A 47 1.79 12.14 7.18
C TYR A 47 2.82 11.88 8.29
N SER A 48 2.48 11.05 9.27
CA SER A 48 3.17 10.94 10.58
C SER A 48 4.59 10.40 10.51
N SER A 49 4.87 9.43 9.64
CA SER A 49 6.17 8.77 9.46
C SER A 49 7.08 9.44 8.41
N CYS A 50 6.67 10.59 7.88
CA CYS A 50 7.38 11.32 6.82
C CYS A 50 8.57 12.12 7.37
N HIS A 51 9.81 11.64 7.15
CA HIS A 51 11.02 12.34 7.59
C HIS A 51 11.09 13.81 7.12
N TRP A 52 10.89 14.07 5.82
CA TRP A 52 10.94 15.44 5.28
C TRP A 52 9.84 16.35 5.84
N CYS A 53 8.73 15.78 6.31
CA CYS A 53 7.67 16.52 6.97
C CYS A 53 8.10 16.96 8.37
N HIS A 54 8.83 16.12 9.10
CA HIS A 54 9.45 16.49 10.37
C HIS A 54 10.56 17.53 10.18
N VAL A 55 11.42 17.36 9.18
CA VAL A 55 12.46 18.35 8.84
C VAL A 55 11.83 19.72 8.58
N MET A 56 10.79 19.79 7.76
CA MET A 56 10.07 21.05 7.51
C MET A 56 9.44 21.63 8.78
N ALA A 57 8.90 20.77 9.66
CA ALA A 57 8.32 21.21 10.91
C ALA A 57 9.37 21.84 11.86
N HIS A 58 10.46 21.13 12.12
CA HIS A 58 11.55 21.61 12.96
C HIS A 58 12.24 22.85 12.40
N GLU A 59 12.50 22.88 11.09
CA GLU A 59 13.24 24.00 10.49
C GLU A 59 12.36 25.25 10.26
N SER A 60 11.04 25.12 10.20
CA SER A 60 10.14 26.23 9.83
C SER A 60 8.94 26.43 10.75
N PHE A 61 8.16 25.38 11.03
CA PHE A 61 6.88 25.54 11.75
C PHE A 61 7.02 25.66 13.27
N GLU A 62 8.15 25.25 13.82
CA GLU A 62 8.50 25.42 15.24
C GLU A 62 9.22 26.74 15.53
N ASP A 63 9.73 27.41 14.50
CA ASP A 63 10.36 28.72 14.63
C ASP A 63 9.31 29.81 14.91
N GLN A 64 9.45 30.50 16.04
CA GLN A 64 8.47 31.49 16.50
C GLN A 64 8.34 32.68 15.53
N GLU A 65 9.43 33.15 14.92
CA GLU A 65 9.39 34.30 14.01
C GLU A 65 8.67 33.96 12.69
N THR A 66 8.88 32.75 12.20
CA THR A 66 8.18 32.21 11.03
C THR A 66 6.70 32.00 11.34
N ALA A 67 6.38 31.42 12.50
CA ALA A 67 5.01 31.20 12.93
C ALA A 67 4.22 32.50 13.14
N ASP A 68 4.82 33.51 13.78
CA ASP A 68 4.18 34.82 13.98
C ASP A 68 3.82 35.47 12.64
N TYR A 69 4.69 35.36 11.64
CA TYR A 69 4.42 35.85 10.30
C TYR A 69 3.32 35.08 9.59
N LEU A 70 3.34 33.76 9.68
CA LEU A 70 2.28 32.90 9.15
C LEU A 70 0.92 33.30 9.74
N ASN A 71 0.82 33.33 11.06
CA ASN A 71 -0.41 33.67 11.78
C ASN A 71 -0.92 35.09 11.44
N ALA A 72 0.00 36.03 11.24
CA ALA A 72 -0.34 37.40 10.86
C ALA A 72 -0.91 37.51 9.43
N HIS A 73 -0.48 36.67 8.50
CA HIS A 73 -0.69 36.90 7.06
C HIS A 73 -1.47 35.81 6.33
N TYR A 74 -1.62 34.62 6.91
CA TYR A 74 -2.26 33.47 6.29
C TYR A 74 -3.32 32.87 7.21
N VAL A 75 -4.23 32.10 6.63
CA VAL A 75 -4.94 31.04 7.35
C VAL A 75 -4.20 29.74 7.08
N ASN A 76 -3.65 29.13 8.13
CA ASN A 76 -2.77 27.98 8.00
C ASN A 76 -3.58 26.68 8.17
N ILE A 77 -3.63 25.84 7.16
CA ILE A 77 -4.34 24.56 7.14
C ILE A 77 -3.31 23.42 7.08
N LYS A 78 -3.45 22.44 7.98
CA LYS A 78 -2.64 21.23 8.03
C LYS A 78 -3.52 20.02 7.68
N VAL A 79 -3.01 19.12 6.83
CA VAL A 79 -3.76 17.92 6.38
C VAL A 79 -2.89 16.68 6.47
N ASP A 80 -3.45 15.63 7.07
CA ASP A 80 -2.94 14.26 6.99
C ASP A 80 -3.45 13.62 5.69
N ARG A 81 -2.53 13.30 4.76
CA ARG A 81 -2.90 12.65 3.49
C ARG A 81 -3.48 11.25 3.68
N GLU A 82 -3.17 10.58 4.78
CA GLU A 82 -3.70 9.25 5.07
C GLU A 82 -5.17 9.32 5.48
N GLU A 83 -5.62 10.44 6.03
CA GLU A 83 -7.02 10.68 6.36
C GLU A 83 -7.80 11.39 5.23
N ARG A 84 -7.12 12.25 4.45
CA ARG A 84 -7.69 13.04 3.35
C ARG A 84 -6.90 12.86 2.04
N PRO A 85 -6.86 11.64 1.47
CA PRO A 85 -6.16 11.38 0.21
C PRO A 85 -6.81 12.12 -0.97
N ASP A 86 -8.09 12.47 -0.85
CA ASP A 86 -8.85 13.26 -1.81
C ASP A 86 -8.27 14.67 -1.96
N VAL A 87 -7.99 15.34 -0.84
CA VAL A 87 -7.35 16.66 -0.81
C VAL A 87 -5.93 16.57 -1.34
N ASP A 88 -5.17 15.56 -0.89
CA ASP A 88 -3.81 15.31 -1.35
C ASP A 88 -3.74 15.14 -2.88
N ALA A 89 -4.59 14.29 -3.45
CA ALA A 89 -4.61 14.00 -4.88
C ALA A 89 -4.86 15.25 -5.74
N VAL A 90 -5.88 16.05 -5.40
CA VAL A 90 -6.24 17.26 -6.16
C VAL A 90 -5.09 18.26 -6.18
N TYR A 91 -4.45 18.51 -5.05
CA TYR A 91 -3.37 19.50 -4.96
C TYR A 91 -2.02 18.97 -5.44
N MET A 92 -1.75 17.67 -5.26
CA MET A 92 -0.55 17.03 -5.82
C MET A 92 -0.58 17.08 -7.35
N GLU A 93 -1.74 16.87 -7.97
CA GLU A 93 -1.88 17.02 -9.42
C GLU A 93 -1.53 18.45 -9.87
N ALA A 94 -1.96 19.47 -9.12
CA ALA A 94 -1.63 20.86 -9.40
C ALA A 94 -0.11 21.11 -9.31
N VAL A 95 0.54 20.59 -8.26
CA VAL A 95 1.99 20.68 -8.07
C VAL A 95 2.75 20.01 -9.21
N GLN A 96 2.37 18.78 -9.57
CA GLN A 96 2.99 18.02 -10.67
C GLN A 96 2.77 18.70 -12.02
N ALA A 97 1.57 19.22 -12.28
CA ALA A 97 1.25 19.95 -13.50
C ALA A 97 2.15 21.18 -13.71
N ALA A 98 2.48 21.88 -12.62
CA ALA A 98 3.25 23.10 -12.68
C ALA A 98 4.77 22.91 -12.60
N THR A 99 5.23 21.93 -11.83
CA THR A 99 6.66 21.73 -11.55
C THR A 99 7.28 20.54 -12.26
N GLY A 100 6.44 19.62 -12.77
CA GLY A 100 6.88 18.35 -13.37
C GLY A 100 7.29 17.28 -12.36
N GLN A 101 7.27 17.59 -11.06
CA GLN A 101 7.58 16.66 -9.96
C GLN A 101 6.58 16.85 -8.82
N GLY A 102 6.55 15.93 -7.87
CA GLY A 102 5.72 15.99 -6.68
C GLY A 102 6.44 15.37 -5.48
N GLY A 103 5.86 15.50 -4.30
CA GLY A 103 6.41 14.91 -3.08
C GLY A 103 5.89 15.60 -1.83
N TRP A 104 6.14 14.94 -0.70
CA TRP A 104 5.79 15.44 0.62
C TRP A 104 7.06 15.92 1.37
N PRO A 105 6.96 16.97 2.20
CA PRO A 105 5.76 17.76 2.51
C PRO A 105 5.32 18.59 1.31
N MET A 106 4.01 18.71 1.11
CA MET A 106 3.43 19.53 0.05
C MET A 106 2.97 20.87 0.63
N THR A 107 3.40 21.97 0.01
CA THR A 107 3.09 23.34 0.45
C THR A 107 2.40 24.11 -0.68
N VAL A 108 1.12 24.44 -0.49
CA VAL A 108 0.29 25.09 -1.52
C VAL A 108 -0.35 26.35 -0.95
N PHE A 109 -0.42 27.41 -1.74
CA PHE A 109 -1.11 28.65 -1.40
C PHE A 109 -2.40 28.75 -2.19
N LEU A 110 -3.51 28.94 -1.47
CA LEU A 110 -4.86 28.93 -2.03
C LEU A 110 -5.57 30.27 -1.81
N THR A 111 -6.49 30.58 -2.72
CA THR A 111 -7.51 31.60 -2.47
C THR A 111 -8.46 31.14 -1.34
N PRO A 112 -9.25 32.05 -0.74
CA PRO A 112 -10.30 31.66 0.21
C PRO A 112 -11.37 30.71 -0.35
N ASP A 113 -11.41 30.52 -1.68
CA ASP A 113 -12.30 29.59 -2.36
C ASP A 113 -11.58 28.29 -2.77
N ALA A 114 -10.45 28.00 -2.09
CA ALA A 114 -9.64 26.80 -2.24
C ALA A 114 -8.89 26.65 -3.58
N GLU A 115 -8.86 27.69 -4.42
CA GLU A 115 -8.18 27.64 -5.72
C GLU A 115 -6.66 27.84 -5.56
N PRO A 116 -5.81 26.93 -6.08
CA PRO A 116 -4.36 27.04 -5.93
C PRO A 116 -3.78 28.10 -6.86
N PHE A 117 -2.84 28.89 -6.36
CA PHE A 117 -2.15 29.91 -7.17
C PHE A 117 -0.62 29.91 -7.03
N TYR A 118 -0.08 29.19 -6.04
CA TYR A 118 1.35 28.95 -5.88
C TYR A 118 1.58 27.63 -5.14
N PHE A 119 2.66 26.92 -5.44
CA PHE A 119 2.94 25.58 -4.91
C PHE A 119 4.43 25.29 -4.85
N GLY A 120 4.79 24.39 -3.95
CA GLY A 120 6.09 23.72 -3.87
C GLY A 120 6.03 22.52 -2.94
N THR A 121 7.15 21.84 -2.77
CA THR A 121 7.28 20.75 -1.79
C THR A 121 7.90 21.31 -0.50
N TYR A 122 9.19 21.04 -0.28
CA TYR A 122 9.96 21.54 0.83
C TYR A 122 10.61 22.90 0.48
N PHE A 123 10.62 23.82 1.46
CA PHE A 123 11.32 25.10 1.38
C PHE A 123 12.28 25.26 2.55
N PRO A 124 13.57 25.57 2.31
CA PRO A 124 14.56 25.64 3.38
C PRO A 124 14.44 26.89 4.25
N PRO A 125 14.93 26.88 5.51
CA PRO A 125 14.91 28.05 6.38
C PRO A 125 15.81 29.19 5.86
N ALA A 126 16.86 28.84 5.11
CA ALA A 126 17.76 29.77 4.46
C ALA A 126 17.92 29.44 2.97
N PRO A 127 18.20 30.43 2.09
CA PRO A 127 18.34 30.16 0.66
C PRO A 127 19.51 29.21 0.39
N ARG A 128 19.26 28.11 -0.32
CA ARG A 128 20.30 27.13 -0.67
C ARG A 128 20.01 26.47 -2.01
N HIS A 129 21.08 26.17 -2.77
CA HIS A 129 20.99 25.48 -4.06
C HIS A 129 20.00 26.10 -5.06
N GLY A 130 19.88 27.44 -5.07
CA GLY A 130 18.95 28.15 -5.96
C GLY A 130 17.48 28.14 -5.49
N MET A 131 17.18 27.48 -4.37
CA MET A 131 15.86 27.55 -3.74
C MET A 131 15.77 28.78 -2.82
N PRO A 132 14.68 29.56 -2.90
CA PRO A 132 14.41 30.62 -1.94
C PRO A 132 14.19 30.02 -0.54
N SER A 133 14.43 30.82 0.50
CA SER A 133 14.00 30.38 1.83
C SER A 133 12.48 30.40 1.95
N PHE A 134 11.95 29.62 2.88
CA PHE A 134 10.52 29.60 3.17
C PHE A 134 10.00 31.01 3.49
N ARG A 135 10.77 31.80 4.25
CA ARG A 135 10.43 33.20 4.53
C ARG A 135 10.33 34.07 3.28
N GLN A 136 11.25 33.92 2.33
CA GLN A 136 11.21 34.65 1.05
C GLN A 136 9.98 34.26 0.21
N VAL A 137 9.61 32.98 0.22
CA VAL A 137 8.39 32.50 -0.44
C VAL A 137 7.15 33.15 0.19
N LEU A 138 7.05 33.13 1.52
CA LEU A 138 5.94 33.74 2.26
C LEU A 138 5.83 35.25 2.00
N GLU A 139 6.94 35.97 1.92
CA GLU A 139 6.94 37.41 1.61
C GLU A 139 6.53 37.68 0.16
N GLY A 140 7.03 36.88 -0.79
CA GLY A 140 6.68 36.98 -2.20
C GLY A 140 5.20 36.72 -2.48
N VAL A 141 4.65 35.65 -1.88
CA VAL A 141 3.22 35.30 -2.00
C VAL A 141 2.34 36.40 -1.40
N ARG A 142 2.69 36.89 -0.21
CA ARG A 142 1.93 37.97 0.44
C ARG A 142 1.90 39.24 -0.43
N SER A 143 3.04 39.66 -0.97
CA SER A 143 3.08 40.84 -1.85
C SER A 143 2.26 40.63 -3.11
N ALA A 144 2.31 39.45 -3.73
CA ALA A 144 1.43 39.13 -4.86
C ALA A 144 -0.06 39.22 -4.47
N TRP A 145 -0.44 38.66 -3.31
CA TRP A 145 -1.83 38.69 -2.82
C TRP A 145 -2.37 40.10 -2.53
N VAL A 146 -1.54 40.98 -1.97
CA VAL A 146 -1.94 42.34 -1.58
C VAL A 146 -1.87 43.30 -2.77
N ASP A 147 -0.77 43.27 -3.53
CA ASP A 147 -0.46 44.28 -4.53
C ASP A 147 -1.00 43.91 -5.93
N ARG A 148 -1.21 42.61 -6.20
CA ARG A 148 -1.54 42.06 -7.52
C ARG A 148 -2.64 41.01 -7.46
N ARG A 149 -3.68 41.28 -6.66
CA ARG A 149 -4.78 40.33 -6.39
C ARG A 149 -5.52 39.86 -7.64
N ASP A 150 -5.70 40.73 -8.62
CA ASP A 150 -6.34 40.37 -9.90
C ASP A 150 -5.47 39.37 -10.70
N GLU A 151 -4.15 39.55 -10.73
CA GLU A 151 -3.22 38.60 -11.37
C GLU A 151 -3.25 37.23 -10.65
N VAL A 152 -3.36 37.23 -9.32
CA VAL A 152 -3.49 35.99 -8.54
C VAL A 152 -4.80 35.28 -8.88
N ALA A 153 -5.92 36.00 -8.98
CA ALA A 153 -7.21 35.42 -9.36
C ALA A 153 -7.19 34.85 -10.79
N ASP A 154 -6.53 35.54 -11.73
CA ASP A 154 -6.37 35.05 -13.10
C ASP A 154 -5.55 33.74 -13.15
N VAL A 155 -4.45 33.68 -12.38
CA VAL A 155 -3.62 32.46 -12.25
C VAL A 155 -4.41 31.33 -11.61
N ALA A 156 -5.08 31.60 -10.49
CA ALA A 156 -5.89 30.61 -9.76
C ALA A 156 -7.01 30.05 -10.64
N GLY A 157 -7.76 30.93 -11.31
CA GLY A 157 -8.84 30.54 -12.21
C GLY A 157 -8.34 29.77 -13.44
N LYS A 158 -7.14 30.10 -13.94
CA LYS A 158 -6.52 29.30 -15.02
C LYS A 158 -6.15 27.91 -14.54
N ILE A 159 -5.46 27.77 -13.41
CA ILE A 159 -5.07 26.46 -12.87
C ILE A 159 -6.32 25.61 -12.59
N THR A 160 -7.34 26.21 -11.99
CA THR A 160 -8.62 25.54 -11.67
C THR A 160 -9.31 25.03 -12.93
N ARG A 161 -9.39 25.84 -14.00
CA ARG A 161 -9.93 25.40 -15.29
C ARG A 161 -9.08 24.31 -15.92
N ASP A 162 -7.76 24.47 -15.95
CA ASP A 162 -6.84 23.47 -16.51
C ASP A 162 -6.96 22.13 -15.76
N LEU A 163 -7.20 22.14 -14.44
CA LEU A 163 -7.43 20.95 -13.63
C LEU A 163 -8.82 20.34 -13.84
N ALA A 164 -9.87 21.17 -13.96
CA ALA A 164 -11.25 20.72 -14.18
C ALA A 164 -11.50 20.19 -15.60
N GLU A 165 -10.84 20.77 -16.61
CA GLU A 165 -10.94 20.34 -18.02
C GLU A 165 -10.04 19.14 -18.33
N ARG A 166 -9.16 18.73 -17.40
CA ARG A 166 -8.42 17.46 -17.47
C ARG A 166 -9.35 16.29 -17.16
N GLU A 167 -10.28 16.02 -18.06
CA GLU A 167 -10.79 14.66 -18.20
C GLU A 167 -9.69 13.82 -18.84
N ILE A 168 -9.09 12.94 -18.05
CA ILE A 168 -8.16 11.99 -18.62
C ILE A 168 -8.98 10.93 -19.33
N SER A 169 -9.23 11.16 -20.63
CA SER A 169 -9.84 10.16 -21.50
C SER A 169 -8.86 9.00 -21.69
N TYR A 170 -8.95 7.99 -20.83
CA TYR A 170 -8.11 6.78 -20.85
C TYR A 170 -8.42 5.81 -22.00
N GLY A 171 -8.96 6.29 -23.13
CA GLY A 171 -9.43 5.42 -24.20
C GLY A 171 -10.68 4.63 -23.81
N GLY A 172 -11.22 3.84 -24.74
CA GLY A 172 -12.51 3.17 -24.58
C GLY A 172 -12.58 2.19 -23.40
N THR A 173 -13.79 1.75 -23.10
CA THR A 173 -14.12 0.84 -21.98
C THR A 173 -13.78 -0.63 -22.26
N GLU A 174 -12.85 -0.89 -23.19
CA GLU A 174 -12.48 -2.25 -23.58
C GLU A 174 -11.25 -2.70 -22.80
N ALA A 175 -11.35 -3.85 -22.13
CA ALA A 175 -10.22 -4.49 -21.47
C ALA A 175 -9.02 -4.70 -22.43
N PRO A 176 -7.76 -4.66 -21.91
CA PRO A 176 -6.56 -4.91 -22.71
C PRO A 176 -6.52 -6.35 -23.24
N GLY A 177 -5.91 -6.54 -24.41
CA GLY A 177 -5.61 -7.85 -24.96
C GLY A 177 -4.18 -8.30 -24.67
N GLU A 178 -3.80 -9.45 -25.24
CA GLU A 178 -2.44 -9.99 -25.12
C GLU A 178 -1.37 -9.03 -25.68
N GLU A 179 -1.70 -8.27 -26.73
CA GLU A 179 -0.77 -7.31 -27.34
C GLU A 179 -0.40 -6.18 -26.38
N GLU A 180 -1.36 -5.63 -25.63
CA GLU A 180 -1.10 -4.60 -24.63
C GLU A 180 -0.24 -5.11 -23.47
N LEU A 181 -0.53 -6.32 -22.96
CA LEU A 181 0.26 -6.91 -21.87
C LEU A 181 1.68 -7.27 -22.33
N ALA A 182 1.86 -7.73 -23.57
CA ALA A 182 3.19 -7.94 -24.14
C ALA A 182 3.98 -6.63 -24.28
N LYS A 183 3.33 -5.53 -24.68
CA LYS A 183 3.96 -4.20 -24.72
C LYS A 183 4.33 -3.70 -23.33
N ALA A 184 3.47 -3.92 -22.34
CA ALA A 184 3.76 -3.60 -20.94
C ALA A 184 5.00 -4.35 -20.44
N LEU A 185 5.08 -5.66 -20.69
CA LEU A 185 6.26 -6.47 -20.36
C LEU A 185 7.54 -5.93 -21.03
N LEU A 186 7.48 -5.62 -22.33
CA LEU A 186 8.61 -5.03 -23.05
C LEU A 186 9.05 -3.68 -22.47
N GLY A 187 8.11 -2.86 -21.99
CA GLY A 187 8.40 -1.62 -21.26
C GLY A 187 9.17 -1.89 -19.98
N LEU A 188 8.69 -2.81 -19.14
CA LEU A 188 9.35 -3.21 -17.91
C LEU A 188 10.75 -3.78 -18.16
N THR A 189 10.93 -4.62 -19.18
CA THR A 189 12.24 -5.18 -19.53
C THR A 189 13.27 -4.10 -19.88
N ARG A 190 12.84 -2.95 -20.45
CA ARG A 190 13.75 -1.83 -20.76
C ARG A 190 14.19 -1.06 -19.52
N GLU A 191 13.37 -1.03 -18.48
CA GLU A 191 13.65 -0.34 -17.23
C GLU A 191 14.29 -1.23 -16.16
N TYR A 192 14.24 -2.56 -16.35
CA TYR A 192 14.79 -3.54 -15.43
C TYR A 192 16.31 -3.39 -15.26
N ASP A 193 16.79 -3.39 -14.02
CA ASP A 193 18.21 -3.44 -13.68
C ASP A 193 18.63 -4.90 -13.39
N PRO A 194 19.23 -5.62 -14.36
CA PRO A 194 19.60 -7.03 -14.16
C PRO A 194 20.76 -7.22 -13.17
N GLN A 195 21.50 -6.16 -12.82
CA GLN A 195 22.60 -6.27 -11.85
C GLN A 195 22.06 -6.19 -10.43
N ARG A 196 21.07 -5.32 -10.19
CA ARG A 196 20.59 -4.95 -8.85
C ARG A 196 19.15 -5.35 -8.58
N GLY A 197 18.44 -5.90 -9.55
CA GLY A 197 17.00 -6.11 -9.48
C GLY A 197 16.21 -4.80 -9.46
N GLY A 198 14.89 -4.89 -9.62
CA GLY A 198 13.99 -3.75 -9.67
C GLY A 198 14.06 -2.96 -10.97
N PHE A 199 13.44 -1.78 -10.96
CA PHE A 199 13.20 -0.98 -12.16
C PHE A 199 13.64 0.47 -11.94
N GLY A 200 14.37 1.02 -12.91
CA GLY A 200 14.89 2.39 -12.87
C GLY A 200 16.12 2.58 -11.98
N GLY A 201 16.42 3.85 -11.68
CA GLY A 201 17.57 4.28 -10.87
C GLY A 201 17.25 4.45 -9.38
N ALA A 202 18.09 5.23 -8.69
CA ALA A 202 17.85 5.65 -7.30
C ALA A 202 16.96 6.92 -7.25
N PRO A 203 16.10 7.09 -6.23
CA PRO A 203 15.73 6.10 -5.20
C PRO A 203 14.94 4.92 -5.77
N LYS A 204 14.97 3.76 -5.09
CA LYS A 204 14.25 2.55 -5.48
C LYS A 204 13.13 2.19 -4.51
N PHE A 205 11.93 2.03 -5.06
CA PHE A 205 10.73 1.58 -4.35
C PHE A 205 10.44 0.10 -4.65
N PRO A 206 9.99 -0.71 -3.67
CA PRO A 206 9.56 -2.08 -3.89
C PRO A 206 8.42 -2.16 -4.93
N PRO A 207 8.60 -2.86 -6.05
CA PRO A 207 7.62 -2.86 -7.14
C PRO A 207 6.61 -4.03 -7.00
N SER A 208 6.02 -4.20 -5.81
CA SER A 208 5.22 -5.39 -5.44
C SER A 208 4.13 -5.73 -6.45
N MET A 209 3.36 -4.73 -6.89
CA MET A 209 2.28 -4.91 -7.87
C MET A 209 2.79 -5.30 -9.26
N VAL A 210 3.95 -4.77 -9.66
CA VAL A 210 4.61 -5.19 -10.92
C VAL A 210 5.09 -6.63 -10.81
N ILE A 211 5.63 -7.03 -9.66
CA ILE A 211 6.06 -8.42 -9.43
C ILE A 211 4.84 -9.36 -9.49
N GLU A 212 3.70 -8.98 -8.91
CA GLU A 212 2.45 -9.76 -9.07
C GLU A 212 2.06 -9.91 -10.54
N PHE A 213 2.11 -8.83 -11.33
CA PHE A 213 1.89 -8.90 -12.77
C PHE A 213 2.85 -9.89 -13.44
N LEU A 214 4.14 -9.82 -13.14
CA LEU A 214 5.15 -10.71 -13.73
C LEU A 214 4.90 -12.18 -13.40
N LEU A 215 4.48 -12.49 -12.16
CA LEU A 215 4.14 -13.84 -11.74
C LEU A 215 2.90 -14.36 -12.48
N ARG A 216 1.84 -13.56 -12.59
CA ARG A 216 0.63 -13.93 -13.34
C ARG A 216 0.89 -14.06 -14.84
N HIS A 217 1.69 -13.16 -15.40
CA HIS A 217 2.11 -13.21 -16.80
C HIS A 217 2.89 -14.49 -17.08
N HIS A 218 3.83 -14.87 -16.20
CA HIS A 218 4.53 -16.15 -16.32
C HIS A 218 3.56 -17.33 -16.21
N ALA A 219 2.63 -17.32 -15.25
CA ALA A 219 1.68 -18.42 -15.08
C ALA A 219 0.79 -18.63 -16.31
N ARG A 220 0.35 -17.56 -17.00
CA ARG A 220 -0.47 -17.69 -18.21
C ARG A 220 0.32 -18.04 -19.46
N THR A 221 1.56 -17.55 -19.59
CA THR A 221 2.30 -17.57 -20.87
C THR A 221 3.54 -18.47 -20.88
N GLY A 222 4.04 -18.89 -19.71
CA GLY A 222 5.34 -19.55 -19.57
C GLY A 222 6.54 -18.63 -19.80
N ALA A 223 6.37 -17.30 -19.72
CA ALA A 223 7.45 -16.35 -19.97
C ALA A 223 8.52 -16.39 -18.86
N GLU A 224 9.60 -17.14 -19.07
CA GLU A 224 10.73 -17.26 -18.13
C GLU A 224 11.39 -15.91 -17.80
N GLY A 225 11.44 -14.98 -18.76
CA GLY A 225 11.99 -13.64 -18.52
C GLY A 225 11.18 -12.84 -17.48
N ALA A 226 9.86 -13.04 -17.41
CA ALA A 226 9.03 -12.41 -16.40
C ALA A 226 9.31 -12.99 -15.01
N LEU A 227 9.41 -14.31 -14.91
CA LEU A 227 9.75 -15.00 -13.66
C LEU A 227 11.14 -14.61 -13.14
N GLN A 228 12.14 -14.53 -14.03
CA GLN A 228 13.49 -14.12 -13.66
C GLN A 228 13.53 -12.70 -13.08
N MET A 229 12.83 -11.74 -13.71
CA MET A 229 12.75 -10.36 -13.19
C MET A 229 12.11 -10.31 -11.79
N ALA A 230 11.06 -11.12 -11.56
CA ALA A 230 10.43 -11.24 -10.24
C ALA A 230 11.39 -11.84 -9.20
N GLN A 231 12.01 -12.98 -9.51
CA GLN A 231 12.95 -13.68 -8.63
C GLN A 231 14.15 -12.81 -8.24
N ASP A 232 14.82 -12.20 -9.22
CA ASP A 232 16.00 -11.37 -8.99
C ASP A 232 15.66 -10.14 -8.15
N THR A 233 14.54 -9.48 -8.44
CA THR A 233 14.09 -8.31 -7.69
C THR A 233 13.78 -8.68 -6.24
N CYS A 234 13.02 -9.74 -6.02
CA CYS A 234 12.71 -10.26 -4.69
C CYS A 234 13.98 -10.71 -3.93
N GLU A 235 14.93 -11.37 -4.59
CA GLU A 235 16.18 -11.77 -3.94
C GLU A 235 17.02 -10.57 -3.53
N ARG A 236 17.14 -9.57 -4.40
CA ARG A 236 17.93 -8.36 -4.12
C ARG A 236 17.34 -7.53 -2.97
N MET A 237 16.02 -7.35 -2.94
CA MET A 237 15.36 -6.66 -1.82
C MET A 237 15.53 -7.44 -0.50
N ALA A 238 15.30 -8.75 -0.51
CA ALA A 238 15.37 -9.59 0.70
C ALA A 238 16.78 -9.67 1.32
N ARG A 239 17.82 -9.49 0.50
CA ARG A 239 19.23 -9.44 0.94
C ARG A 239 19.73 -8.03 1.21
N GLY A 240 19.03 -7.00 0.75
CA GLY A 240 19.39 -5.61 0.96
C GLY A 240 19.11 -5.13 2.39
N GLY A 241 19.51 -3.90 2.69
CA GLY A 241 19.19 -3.24 3.95
C GLY A 241 17.76 -2.69 4.02
N ILE A 242 17.03 -2.68 2.89
CA ILE A 242 15.59 -2.40 2.87
C ILE A 242 14.77 -3.46 3.63
N TYR A 243 15.26 -4.70 3.69
CA TYR A 243 14.67 -5.75 4.53
C TYR A 243 15.38 -5.78 5.88
N ASP A 244 14.61 -5.71 6.97
CA ASP A 244 15.17 -5.78 8.31
C ASP A 244 15.63 -7.21 8.63
N GLN A 245 16.95 -7.43 8.52
CA GLN A 245 17.60 -8.73 8.68
C GLN A 245 17.49 -9.33 10.10
N LEU A 246 16.98 -8.59 11.08
CA LEU A 246 16.77 -9.08 12.44
C LEU A 246 15.28 -9.22 12.82
N GLY A 247 14.46 -8.25 12.43
CA GLY A 247 13.05 -8.16 12.83
C GLY A 247 12.06 -8.60 11.78
N GLY A 248 12.50 -8.79 10.54
CA GLY A 248 11.63 -8.92 9.39
C GLY A 248 10.90 -7.61 9.05
N GLY A 249 10.14 -7.68 7.97
CA GLY A 249 9.47 -6.51 7.40
C GLY A 249 10.42 -5.60 6.62
N PHE A 250 9.81 -4.80 5.75
CA PHE A 250 10.47 -3.91 4.82
C PHE A 250 10.29 -2.46 5.23
N ALA A 251 11.35 -1.70 5.06
CA ALA A 251 11.30 -0.26 4.96
C ALA A 251 10.71 0.16 3.60
N ARG A 252 10.13 1.37 3.52
CA ARG A 252 9.34 1.79 2.36
C ARG A 252 10.15 1.87 1.06
N TYR A 253 11.36 2.42 1.10
CA TYR A 253 12.19 2.55 -0.10
C TYR A 253 13.67 2.70 0.24
N SER A 254 14.52 2.45 -0.74
CA SER A 254 15.97 2.63 -0.68
C SER A 254 16.38 3.93 -1.34
N VAL A 255 17.20 4.74 -0.67
CA VAL A 255 17.76 5.98 -1.25
C VAL A 255 18.77 5.69 -2.34
N ASP A 256 19.45 4.55 -2.25
CA ASP A 256 20.38 4.08 -3.28
C ASP A 256 19.77 3.01 -4.19
N ARG A 257 20.50 2.69 -5.25
CA ARG A 257 20.11 1.74 -6.30
C ARG A 257 20.36 0.27 -5.94
N ASP A 258 21.16 0.02 -4.91
CA ASP A 258 21.68 -1.27 -4.47
C ASP A 258 20.83 -1.89 -3.34
N TRP A 259 19.74 -1.21 -2.93
CA TRP A 259 18.81 -1.61 -1.85
C TRP A 259 19.43 -1.61 -0.46
N VAL A 260 20.46 -0.78 -0.22
CA VAL A 260 21.27 -0.84 1.00
C VAL A 260 20.75 0.11 2.08
N VAL A 261 20.58 1.37 1.76
CA VAL A 261 20.21 2.43 2.70
C VAL A 261 18.72 2.73 2.51
N PRO A 262 17.85 2.31 3.45
CA PRO A 262 16.45 2.67 3.41
C PRO A 262 16.19 4.07 3.96
N HIS A 263 15.03 4.63 3.64
CA HIS A 263 14.33 5.44 4.64
C HIS A 263 13.60 4.48 5.57
N PHE A 264 13.89 4.54 6.87
CA PHE A 264 13.57 3.47 7.81
C PHE A 264 12.07 3.36 8.17
N GLU A 265 11.21 4.21 7.61
CA GLU A 265 9.75 4.12 7.73
C GLU A 265 9.27 2.74 7.26
N LYS A 266 8.44 2.07 8.06
CA LYS A 266 7.83 0.78 7.69
C LYS A 266 6.32 0.93 7.63
N MET A 267 5.77 0.83 6.43
CA MET A 267 4.34 1.04 6.19
C MET A 267 3.60 -0.31 6.11
N LEU A 268 2.34 -0.34 6.59
CA LEU A 268 1.52 -1.55 6.55
C LEU A 268 1.28 -2.03 5.11
N TYR A 269 0.93 -1.12 4.18
CA TYR A 269 0.62 -1.50 2.80
C TYR A 269 1.83 -2.13 2.09
N ASP A 270 3.05 -1.60 2.29
CA ASP A 270 4.27 -2.15 1.69
C ASP A 270 4.50 -3.58 2.18
N ASN A 271 4.38 -3.79 3.48
CA ASN A 271 4.59 -5.08 4.12
C ASN A 271 3.50 -6.09 3.77
N ALA A 272 2.24 -5.66 3.67
CA ALA A 272 1.14 -6.51 3.23
C ALA A 272 1.34 -6.98 1.78
N LEU A 273 1.62 -6.05 0.87
CA LEU A 273 1.84 -6.36 -0.55
C LEU A 273 3.08 -7.24 -0.75
N LEU A 274 4.19 -6.94 -0.07
CA LEU A 274 5.40 -7.75 -0.16
C LEU A 274 5.20 -9.13 0.45
N CYS A 275 4.57 -9.25 1.62
CA CYS A 275 4.25 -10.54 2.24
C CYS A 275 3.48 -11.44 1.25
N ARG A 276 2.41 -10.91 0.64
CA ARG A 276 1.58 -11.64 -0.33
C ARG A 276 2.37 -12.04 -1.57
N VAL A 277 3.14 -11.12 -2.15
CA VAL A 277 3.93 -11.38 -3.37
C VAL A 277 5.06 -12.39 -3.12
N TYR A 278 5.73 -12.36 -1.97
CA TYR A 278 6.72 -13.38 -1.63
C TYR A 278 6.05 -14.76 -1.43
N ALA A 279 4.85 -14.80 -0.85
CA ALA A 279 4.06 -16.04 -0.75
C ALA A 279 3.69 -16.58 -2.14
N HIS A 280 3.30 -15.70 -3.07
CA HIS A 280 3.04 -16.06 -4.47
C HIS A 280 4.30 -16.51 -5.23
N LEU A 281 5.44 -15.85 -5.00
CA LEU A 281 6.71 -16.27 -5.58
C LEU A 281 7.10 -17.67 -5.08
N TRP A 282 6.92 -17.96 -3.79
CA TRP A 282 7.09 -19.31 -3.26
C TRP A 282 6.12 -20.30 -3.92
N ARG A 283 4.84 -19.95 -4.04
CA ARG A 283 3.85 -20.81 -4.71
C ARG A 283 4.25 -21.16 -6.15
N ALA A 284 4.84 -20.20 -6.88
CA ALA A 284 5.30 -20.39 -8.24
C ALA A 284 6.63 -21.17 -8.38
N THR A 285 7.52 -21.11 -7.37
CA THR A 285 8.94 -21.54 -7.55
C THR A 285 9.45 -22.53 -6.50
N GLY A 286 8.78 -22.64 -5.35
CA GLY A 286 9.29 -23.35 -4.18
C GLY A 286 10.47 -22.67 -3.48
N SER A 287 10.76 -21.39 -3.76
CA SER A 287 11.91 -20.67 -3.19
C SER A 287 11.85 -20.56 -1.65
N GLU A 288 12.79 -21.20 -0.96
CA GLU A 288 12.91 -21.11 0.51
C GLU A 288 13.21 -19.68 1.00
N LEU A 289 13.91 -18.87 0.19
CA LEU A 289 14.09 -17.45 0.48
C LEU A 289 12.74 -16.73 0.49
N ALA A 290 11.90 -16.99 -0.50
CA ALA A 290 10.58 -16.36 -0.59
C ALA A 290 9.66 -16.82 0.55
N ARG A 291 9.69 -18.12 0.90
CA ARG A 291 8.99 -18.65 2.07
C ARG A 291 9.41 -17.95 3.36
N ARG A 292 10.71 -17.84 3.61
CA ARG A 292 11.25 -17.19 4.80
C ARG A 292 10.76 -15.74 4.90
N VAL A 293 10.93 -14.97 3.82
CA VAL A 293 10.58 -13.55 3.80
C VAL A 293 9.08 -13.33 3.95
N ALA A 294 8.24 -14.17 3.32
CA ALA A 294 6.78 -14.09 3.48
C ALA A 294 6.36 -14.30 4.94
N LEU A 295 6.89 -15.35 5.60
CA LEU A 295 6.57 -15.68 6.99
C LEU A 295 7.12 -14.63 7.98
N GLU A 296 8.38 -14.23 7.83
CA GLU A 296 8.99 -13.21 8.71
C GLU A 296 8.31 -11.84 8.56
N THR A 297 7.83 -11.49 7.36
CA THR A 297 7.06 -10.25 7.12
C THR A 297 5.65 -10.34 7.72
N ALA A 298 4.99 -11.51 7.63
CA ALA A 298 3.71 -11.74 8.30
C ALA A 298 3.86 -11.65 9.84
N ASP A 299 4.89 -12.29 10.38
CA ASP A 299 5.21 -12.26 11.80
C ASP A 299 5.58 -10.83 12.26
N PHE A 300 6.25 -10.03 11.43
CA PHE A 300 6.48 -8.60 11.68
C PHE A 300 5.16 -7.82 11.80
N MET A 301 4.23 -7.98 10.84
CA MET A 301 2.94 -7.28 10.88
C MET A 301 2.16 -7.63 12.16
N VAL A 302 2.11 -8.93 12.52
CA VAL A 302 1.41 -9.39 13.74
C VAL A 302 2.08 -8.90 15.02
N ARG A 303 3.42 -8.88 15.06
CA ARG A 303 4.17 -8.53 16.27
C ARG A 303 4.24 -7.04 16.53
N GLU A 304 4.48 -6.23 15.49
CA GLU A 304 4.80 -4.80 15.63
C GLU A 304 3.58 -3.91 15.35
N LEU A 305 2.75 -4.29 14.36
CA LEU A 305 1.67 -3.43 13.86
C LEU A 305 0.29 -3.81 14.43
N ARG A 306 0.11 -4.99 15.01
CA ARG A 306 -1.19 -5.35 15.58
C ARG A 306 -1.55 -4.43 16.76
N THR A 307 -2.78 -3.93 16.72
CA THR A 307 -3.40 -3.07 17.73
C THR A 307 -4.20 -3.90 18.73
N ASP A 308 -4.54 -3.31 19.88
CA ASP A 308 -5.37 -3.97 20.89
C ASP A 308 -6.81 -4.19 20.40
N GLU A 309 -7.26 -3.41 19.42
CA GLU A 309 -8.56 -3.52 18.76
C GLU A 309 -8.65 -4.70 17.79
N GLY A 310 -7.51 -5.29 17.40
CA GLY A 310 -7.42 -6.46 16.53
C GLY A 310 -7.02 -6.18 15.09
N GLY A 311 -7.02 -4.92 14.65
CA GLY A 311 -6.50 -4.50 13.35
C GLY A 311 -5.02 -4.14 13.39
N PHE A 312 -4.52 -3.55 12.31
CA PHE A 312 -3.12 -3.20 12.14
C PHE A 312 -2.92 -1.69 12.00
N ALA A 313 -1.97 -1.17 12.77
CA ALA A 313 -1.42 0.17 12.75
C ALA A 313 -0.83 0.51 11.37
N SER A 314 -0.87 1.77 11.00
CA SER A 314 -0.56 2.23 9.64
C SER A 314 0.95 2.19 9.34
N ALA A 315 1.80 2.51 10.33
CA ALA A 315 3.24 2.59 10.14
C ALA A 315 4.07 2.52 11.44
N LEU A 316 5.38 2.28 11.26
CA LEU A 316 6.45 2.66 12.18
C LEU A 316 7.23 3.84 11.61
N ASP A 317 7.59 4.78 12.47
CA ASP A 317 8.37 5.98 12.13
C ASP A 317 9.78 5.63 11.63
N ALA A 318 10.34 6.49 10.77
CA ALA A 318 11.73 6.38 10.32
C ALA A 318 12.71 6.80 11.42
N ASP A 319 12.30 7.76 12.25
CA ASP A 319 13.12 8.37 13.28
C ASP A 319 12.87 7.74 14.65
N SER A 320 13.94 7.60 15.44
CA SER A 320 13.89 7.12 16.82
C SER A 320 14.93 7.85 17.66
N ASP A 321 14.71 7.95 18.98
CA ASP A 321 15.69 8.52 19.91
C ASP A 321 17.00 7.71 19.86
N ASP A 322 18.13 8.39 19.64
CA ASP A 322 19.48 7.79 19.59
C ASP A 322 20.06 7.42 20.97
N GLY A 323 19.26 7.56 22.04
CA GLY A 323 19.65 7.38 23.43
C GLY A 323 20.15 8.66 24.09
N THR A 324 20.22 9.78 23.36
CA THR A 324 20.62 11.09 23.88
C THR A 324 19.45 12.08 23.99
N GLY A 325 18.25 11.70 23.55
CA GLY A 325 17.09 12.58 23.44
C GLY A 325 16.95 13.23 22.05
N ARG A 326 17.83 12.90 21.10
CA ARG A 326 17.74 13.37 19.72
C ARG A 326 17.09 12.29 18.87
N HIS A 327 16.02 12.64 18.15
CA HIS A 327 15.41 11.76 17.15
C HIS A 327 16.24 11.81 15.86
N VAL A 328 16.69 10.64 15.41
CA VAL A 328 17.44 10.49 14.16
C VAL A 328 16.95 9.28 13.39
N GLU A 329 16.97 9.40 12.07
CA GLU A 329 16.60 8.33 11.16
C GLU A 329 17.52 7.11 11.35
N GLY A 330 16.93 5.92 11.51
CA GLY A 330 17.66 4.66 11.56
C GLY A 330 18.37 4.31 12.87
N ALA A 331 18.35 5.16 13.91
CA ALA A 331 19.02 4.92 15.21
C ALA A 331 18.69 3.56 15.83
N TYR A 332 17.43 3.12 15.74
CA TYR A 332 16.99 1.83 16.22
C TYR A 332 17.62 0.65 15.45
N TYR A 333 17.91 0.81 14.15
CA TYR A 333 18.18 -0.27 13.21
C TYR A 333 19.65 -0.49 12.86
N VAL A 334 20.48 0.57 12.86
CA VAL A 334 21.88 0.50 12.40
C VAL A 334 22.85 -0.01 13.47
N TRP A 335 24.03 -0.48 13.03
CA TRP A 335 25.05 -1.08 13.89
C TRP A 335 26.47 -0.66 13.52
N THR A 336 27.32 -0.46 14.53
CA THR A 336 28.77 -0.33 14.35
C THR A 336 29.52 -1.62 14.74
N PRO A 337 30.77 -1.83 14.29
CA PRO A 337 31.60 -2.93 14.76
C PRO A 337 31.76 -2.97 16.29
N GLU A 338 31.84 -1.82 16.95
CA GLU A 338 31.91 -1.70 18.42
C GLU A 338 30.65 -2.24 19.08
N GLN A 339 29.48 -1.82 18.60
CA GLN A 339 28.20 -2.30 19.15
C GLN A 339 28.04 -3.82 18.95
N LEU A 340 28.49 -4.36 17.83
CA LEU A 340 28.54 -5.82 17.65
C LEU A 340 29.42 -6.48 18.71
N ARG A 341 30.64 -5.95 18.96
CA ARG A 341 31.55 -6.48 20.00
C ARG A 341 30.96 -6.40 21.40
N GLU A 342 30.29 -5.32 21.74
CA GLU A 342 29.64 -5.14 23.03
C GLU A 342 28.54 -6.18 23.29
N VAL A 343 27.73 -6.50 22.27
CA VAL A 343 26.63 -7.46 22.41
C VAL A 343 27.09 -8.91 22.28
N LEU A 344 28.00 -9.16 21.33
CA LEU A 344 28.34 -10.50 20.87
C LEU A 344 29.63 -11.06 21.50
N GLY A 345 30.57 -10.18 21.88
CA GLY A 345 31.97 -10.54 22.11
C GLY A 345 32.76 -10.64 20.80
N ASP A 346 34.09 -10.63 20.88
CA ASP A 346 34.97 -10.43 19.71
C ASP A 346 34.77 -11.46 18.59
N GLU A 347 34.73 -12.75 18.90
CA GLU A 347 34.63 -13.82 17.90
C GLU A 347 33.29 -13.80 17.15
N ASP A 348 32.19 -13.66 17.88
CA ASP A 348 30.85 -13.63 17.31
C ASP A 348 30.58 -12.31 16.58
N ALA A 349 31.19 -11.21 17.03
CA ALA A 349 31.12 -9.92 16.36
C ALA A 349 31.82 -9.94 15.00
N GLU A 350 33.01 -10.56 14.89
CA GLU A 350 33.70 -10.71 13.60
C GLU A 350 32.90 -11.59 12.62
N LEU A 351 32.25 -12.63 13.14
CA LEU A 351 31.35 -13.46 12.34
C LEU A 351 30.11 -12.67 11.89
N ALA A 352 29.47 -11.94 12.79
CA ALA A 352 28.30 -11.11 12.51
C ALA A 352 28.63 -9.99 11.51
N ALA A 353 29.78 -9.33 11.65
CA ALA A 353 30.19 -8.26 10.75
C ALA A 353 30.35 -8.77 9.31
N ARG A 354 30.98 -9.94 9.12
CA ARG A 354 31.07 -10.56 7.79
C ARG A 354 29.72 -11.01 7.25
N HIS A 355 28.90 -11.63 8.09
CA HIS A 355 27.59 -12.16 7.70
C HIS A 355 26.62 -11.05 7.32
N PHE A 356 26.58 -9.96 8.09
CA PHE A 356 25.64 -8.86 7.90
C PHE A 356 26.19 -7.66 7.13
N GLY A 357 27.46 -7.69 6.73
CA GLY A 357 28.09 -6.60 5.98
C GLY A 357 28.36 -5.33 6.81
N VAL A 358 28.69 -5.47 8.09
CA VAL A 358 29.07 -4.33 8.95
C VAL A 358 30.56 -4.01 8.77
N THR A 359 30.88 -2.75 8.50
CA THR A 359 32.24 -2.28 8.21
C THR A 359 32.63 -1.08 9.07
N GLU A 360 33.93 -0.80 9.19
CA GLU A 360 34.46 0.37 9.90
C GLU A 360 34.11 1.71 9.22
N GLU A 361 33.94 1.70 7.89
CA GLU A 361 33.50 2.89 7.13
C GLU A 361 32.01 3.17 7.30
N GLY A 362 31.23 2.14 7.64
CA GLY A 362 29.78 2.18 7.61
C GLY A 362 29.20 2.09 6.20
N THR A 363 27.92 1.78 6.12
CA THR A 363 27.10 1.99 4.91
C THR A 363 26.09 3.12 5.09
N PHE A 364 26.01 3.67 6.30
CA PHE A 364 25.13 4.75 6.73
C PHE A 364 25.92 5.78 7.55
N GLU A 365 25.22 6.80 8.03
CA GLU A 365 25.82 7.93 8.74
C GLU A 365 26.64 7.53 9.97
N GLU A 366 27.60 8.40 10.32
CA GLU A 366 28.44 8.27 11.52
C GLU A 366 29.19 6.93 11.66
N GLY A 367 29.50 6.26 10.53
CA GLY A 367 30.25 5.00 10.50
C GLY A 367 29.41 3.77 10.85
N SER A 368 28.09 3.92 10.89
CA SER A 368 27.16 2.82 11.12
C SER A 368 26.85 2.06 9.82
N SER A 369 26.45 0.80 9.94
CA SER A 369 26.03 -0.03 8.81
C SER A 369 24.58 -0.46 8.95
N VAL A 370 23.86 -0.40 7.84
CA VAL A 370 22.58 -1.11 7.66
C VAL A 370 22.89 -2.59 7.41
N LEU A 371 22.29 -3.47 8.21
CA LEU A 371 22.49 -4.91 8.07
C LEU A 371 21.94 -5.41 6.73
N GLN A 372 22.74 -6.20 6.04
CA GLN A 372 22.44 -6.81 4.74
C GLN A 372 22.77 -8.30 4.80
N LEU A 373 22.47 -9.05 3.73
CA LEU A 373 22.97 -10.41 3.53
C LEU A 373 23.81 -10.46 2.24
N PRO A 374 25.04 -9.91 2.26
CA PRO A 374 25.91 -9.86 1.09
C PRO A 374 26.16 -11.26 0.53
N GLN A 375 26.21 -11.34 -0.80
CA GLN A 375 26.51 -12.59 -1.50
C GLN A 375 28.01 -12.88 -1.33
N GLN A 376 28.36 -13.75 -0.38
CA GLN A 376 29.73 -14.10 -0.06
C GLN A 376 29.97 -15.60 -0.19
N ASP A 377 31.19 -15.97 -0.62
CA ASP A 377 31.66 -17.35 -0.62
C ASP A 377 32.06 -17.73 0.82
N GLY A 378 31.15 -18.39 1.54
CA GLY A 378 31.41 -18.86 2.90
C GLY A 378 30.27 -19.69 3.46
N LEU A 379 30.59 -20.83 4.07
CA LEU A 379 29.64 -21.59 4.87
C LEU A 379 29.66 -21.01 6.28
N PHE A 380 28.55 -20.40 6.69
CA PHE A 380 28.32 -19.98 8.06
C PHE A 380 27.69 -21.13 8.85
N ASP A 381 28.07 -21.28 10.11
CA ASP A 381 27.41 -22.20 11.03
C ASP A 381 26.00 -21.68 11.34
N ALA A 382 24.97 -22.42 10.92
CA ALA A 382 23.58 -22.00 11.02
C ALA A 382 23.10 -21.84 12.48
N GLU A 383 23.56 -22.70 13.39
CA GLU A 383 23.22 -22.60 14.81
C GLU A 383 23.85 -21.34 15.42
N LYS A 384 25.10 -21.06 15.02
CA LYS A 384 25.82 -19.87 15.47
C LYS A 384 25.18 -18.57 14.95
N ILE A 385 24.80 -18.52 13.67
CA ILE A 385 24.09 -17.37 13.09
C ILE A 385 22.74 -17.15 13.77
N THR A 386 21.99 -18.22 14.04
CA THR A 386 20.71 -18.13 14.76
C THR A 386 20.90 -17.52 16.15
N SER A 387 21.90 -17.97 16.91
CA SER A 387 22.24 -17.39 18.22
C SER A 387 22.64 -15.92 18.14
N ILE A 388 23.47 -15.54 17.15
CA ILE A 388 23.85 -14.14 16.90
C ILE A 388 22.61 -13.29 16.62
N HIS A 389 21.75 -13.73 15.70
CA HIS A 389 20.52 -13.03 15.33
C HIS A 389 19.63 -12.79 16.55
N GLU A 390 19.37 -13.82 17.37
CA GLU A 390 18.57 -13.69 18.59
C GLU A 390 19.16 -12.71 19.61
N ARG A 391 20.49 -12.73 19.78
CA ARG A 391 21.18 -11.81 20.71
C ARG A 391 21.11 -10.37 20.24
N LEU A 392 21.33 -10.13 18.93
CA LEU A 392 21.22 -8.80 18.34
C LEU A 392 19.79 -8.28 18.40
N LEU A 393 18.80 -9.09 18.03
CA LEU A 393 17.39 -8.71 18.10
C LEU A 393 16.97 -8.39 19.54
N ARG A 394 17.36 -9.23 20.52
CA ARG A 394 17.08 -8.99 21.94
C ARG A 394 17.71 -7.69 22.44
N HIS A 395 18.95 -7.41 22.05
CA HIS A 395 19.61 -6.16 22.41
C HIS A 395 18.94 -4.96 21.75
N ARG A 396 18.58 -5.06 20.47
CA ARG A 396 17.85 -4.00 19.75
C ARG A 396 16.55 -3.62 20.45
N GLY A 397 15.81 -4.60 20.98
CA GLY A 397 14.59 -4.35 21.76
C GLY A 397 14.79 -3.56 23.07
N THR A 398 16.04 -3.26 23.46
CA THR A 398 16.34 -2.37 24.60
C THR A 398 16.63 -0.92 24.19
N ARG A 399 16.77 -0.66 22.88
CA ARG A 399 16.92 0.69 22.32
C ARG A 399 15.56 1.40 22.31
N PRO A 400 15.52 2.74 22.35
CA PRO A 400 14.29 3.48 22.10
C PRO A 400 13.69 3.08 20.74
N ALA A 401 12.48 2.52 20.76
CA ALA A 401 11.81 2.07 19.54
C ALA A 401 11.29 3.26 18.72
N PRO A 402 11.15 3.11 17.39
CA PRO A 402 10.45 4.09 16.57
C PRO A 402 9.00 4.26 17.03
N GLY A 403 8.46 5.46 16.82
CA GLY A 403 7.04 5.71 17.07
C GLY A 403 6.15 4.82 16.20
N ARG A 404 5.01 4.39 16.72
CA ARG A 404 3.98 3.67 15.95
C ARG A 404 2.80 4.59 15.68
N ASP A 405 2.39 4.70 14.42
CA ASP A 405 1.12 5.34 14.07
C ASP A 405 0.00 4.30 14.23
N ASP A 406 -0.65 4.30 15.40
CA ASP A 406 -1.72 3.37 15.77
C ASP A 406 -3.01 3.54 14.94
N LYS A 407 -3.06 4.48 13.99
CA LYS A 407 -4.20 4.66 13.09
C LYS A 407 -4.39 3.42 12.23
N ILE A 408 -5.62 2.92 12.21
CA ILE A 408 -6.03 1.79 11.37
C ILE A 408 -6.65 2.38 10.10
N VAL A 409 -6.01 2.17 8.95
CA VAL A 409 -6.54 2.57 7.63
C VAL A 409 -7.24 1.38 6.99
N ALA A 410 -8.48 1.55 6.55
CA ALA A 410 -9.33 0.46 6.05
C ALA A 410 -8.69 -0.26 4.85
N ALA A 411 -8.30 0.48 3.80
CA ALA A 411 -7.63 -0.08 2.62
C ALA A 411 -6.43 -0.96 2.99
N TRP A 412 -5.53 -0.45 3.84
CA TRP A 412 -4.27 -1.13 4.17
C TRP A 412 -4.50 -2.38 5.03
N ASN A 413 -5.54 -2.35 5.86
CA ASN A 413 -5.98 -3.54 6.59
C ASN A 413 -6.62 -4.56 5.65
N GLY A 414 -7.36 -4.13 4.62
CA GLY A 414 -7.84 -5.02 3.54
C GLY A 414 -6.69 -5.79 2.86
N LEU A 415 -5.62 -5.08 2.49
CA LEU A 415 -4.40 -5.69 1.95
C LEU A 415 -3.74 -6.67 2.95
N ALA A 416 -3.64 -6.28 4.22
CA ALA A 416 -3.06 -7.13 5.27
C ALA A 416 -3.89 -8.39 5.52
N ILE A 417 -5.23 -8.28 5.51
CA ILE A 417 -6.16 -9.41 5.62
C ILE A 417 -5.90 -10.40 4.49
N ALA A 418 -5.85 -9.94 3.24
CA ALA A 418 -5.57 -10.80 2.09
C ALA A 418 -4.21 -11.51 2.23
N ALA A 419 -3.16 -10.75 2.57
CA ALA A 419 -1.80 -11.27 2.71
C ALA A 419 -1.70 -12.33 3.83
N LEU A 420 -2.29 -12.07 5.00
CA LEU A 420 -2.24 -12.97 6.15
C LEU A 420 -3.11 -14.21 5.98
N ALA A 421 -4.31 -14.06 5.39
CA ALA A 421 -5.18 -15.20 5.10
C ALA A 421 -4.51 -16.19 4.14
N GLU A 422 -3.96 -15.70 3.02
CA GLU A 422 -3.28 -16.55 2.04
C GLU A 422 -1.98 -17.14 2.59
N THR A 423 -1.13 -16.32 3.21
CA THR A 423 0.14 -16.79 3.81
C THR A 423 -0.13 -17.84 4.89
N GLY A 424 -1.13 -17.60 5.74
CA GLY A 424 -1.60 -18.56 6.75
C GLY A 424 -2.02 -19.90 6.14
N ALA A 425 -2.82 -19.85 5.07
CA ALA A 425 -3.31 -21.05 4.39
C ALA A 425 -2.20 -21.80 3.64
N TYR A 426 -1.29 -21.10 2.95
CA TYR A 426 -0.23 -21.72 2.15
C TYR A 426 0.80 -22.45 3.01
N PHE A 427 1.12 -21.89 4.18
CA PHE A 427 2.16 -22.39 5.07
C PHE A 427 1.65 -23.12 6.32
N ASP A 428 0.35 -23.43 6.38
CA ASP A 428 -0.30 -24.12 7.50
C ASP A 428 -0.08 -23.38 8.85
N ARG A 429 -0.24 -22.05 8.84
CA ARG A 429 -0.12 -21.13 9.98
C ARG A 429 -1.50 -20.56 10.36
N PRO A 430 -2.31 -21.30 11.14
CA PRO A 430 -3.67 -20.88 11.48
C PRO A 430 -3.73 -19.59 12.28
N ASP A 431 -2.68 -19.27 13.03
CA ASP A 431 -2.55 -18.02 13.80
C ASP A 431 -2.53 -16.77 12.91
N LEU A 432 -2.03 -16.88 11.67
CA LEU A 432 -2.10 -15.79 10.70
C LEU A 432 -3.51 -15.61 10.12
N VAL A 433 -4.22 -16.72 9.89
CA VAL A 433 -5.64 -16.69 9.47
C VAL A 433 -6.51 -16.09 10.58
N GLU A 434 -6.26 -16.45 11.84
CA GLU A 434 -6.95 -15.86 13.00
C GLU A 434 -6.66 -14.35 13.13
N ALA A 435 -5.44 -13.90 12.84
CA ALA A 435 -5.12 -12.48 12.81
C ALA A 435 -5.87 -11.74 11.68
N ALA A 436 -5.96 -12.35 10.49
CA ALA A 436 -6.74 -11.81 9.37
C ALA A 436 -8.25 -11.72 9.71
N LEU A 437 -8.81 -12.76 10.31
CA LEU A 437 -10.20 -12.77 10.79
C LEU A 437 -10.47 -11.67 11.82
N GLY A 438 -9.55 -11.48 12.78
CA GLY A 438 -9.67 -10.42 13.78
C GLY A 438 -9.68 -9.02 13.19
N ALA A 439 -8.82 -8.76 12.19
CA ALA A 439 -8.84 -7.49 11.47
C ALA A 439 -10.11 -7.32 10.63
N GLY A 440 -10.59 -8.40 9.98
CA GLY A 440 -11.85 -8.39 9.25
C GLY A 440 -13.06 -8.06 10.13
N ASP A 441 -13.17 -8.68 11.31
CA ASP A 441 -14.21 -8.39 12.30
C ASP A 441 -14.18 -6.92 12.72
N LEU A 442 -12.98 -6.39 12.98
CA LEU A 442 -12.82 -4.99 13.36
C LEU A 442 -13.34 -4.04 12.27
N LEU A 443 -13.00 -4.28 11.00
CA LEU A 443 -13.46 -3.44 9.90
C LEU A 443 -14.99 -3.47 9.79
N VAL A 444 -15.59 -4.66 9.86
CA VAL A 444 -17.06 -4.80 9.84
C VAL A 444 -17.71 -4.10 11.03
N ARG A 445 -17.16 -4.27 12.23
CA ARG A 445 -17.79 -3.80 13.47
C ARG A 445 -17.59 -2.30 13.73
N LEU A 446 -16.46 -1.74 13.30
CA LEU A 446 -16.07 -0.37 13.63
C LEU A 446 -16.07 0.57 12.43
N HIS A 447 -15.67 0.09 11.24
CA HIS A 447 -15.55 0.95 10.06
C HIS A 447 -16.81 0.94 9.19
N LEU A 448 -17.55 -0.17 9.14
CA LEU A 448 -18.73 -0.30 8.30
C LEU A 448 -20.01 0.17 9.02
N ASP A 449 -20.77 1.06 8.39
CA ASP A 449 -22.10 1.46 8.88
C ASP A 449 -23.25 0.62 8.29
N ASP A 450 -24.47 0.86 8.77
CA ASP A 450 -25.69 0.16 8.33
C ASP A 450 -26.06 0.41 6.85
N HIS A 451 -25.34 1.32 6.16
CA HIS A 451 -25.50 1.65 4.74
C HIS A 451 -24.31 1.18 3.89
N ALA A 452 -23.49 0.29 4.44
CA ALA A 452 -22.27 -0.21 3.83
C ALA A 452 -21.27 0.89 3.47
N ARG A 453 -21.25 2.01 4.22
CA ARG A 453 -20.21 3.03 4.09
C ARG A 453 -19.07 2.69 5.03
N LEU A 454 -17.86 2.77 4.51
CA LEU A 454 -16.64 2.66 5.30
C LEU A 454 -16.24 4.02 5.87
N ALA A 455 -15.86 4.06 7.13
CA ALA A 455 -14.96 5.06 7.66
C ALA A 455 -13.53 4.72 7.21
N ARG A 456 -12.77 5.71 6.73
CA ARG A 456 -11.41 5.49 6.22
C ARG A 456 -10.46 5.04 7.32
N THR A 457 -10.54 5.70 8.48
CA THR A 457 -9.62 5.47 9.59
C THR A 457 -10.34 5.15 10.89
N SER A 458 -9.65 4.49 11.81
CA SER A 458 -10.03 4.43 13.23
C SER A 458 -8.79 4.48 14.11
N LYS A 459 -8.98 4.88 15.37
CA LYS A 459 -7.94 4.88 16.41
C LYS A 459 -8.57 4.76 17.79
N ASP A 460 -7.94 4.02 18.70
CA ASP A 460 -8.39 3.83 20.09
C ASP A 460 -9.86 3.40 20.18
N GLY A 461 -10.25 2.44 19.32
CA GLY A 461 -11.61 1.90 19.23
C GLY A 461 -12.68 2.85 18.68
N LYS A 462 -12.30 3.94 18.02
CA LYS A 462 -13.24 4.93 17.44
C LYS A 462 -12.97 5.15 15.96
N ALA A 463 -14.03 5.04 15.15
CA ALA A 463 -13.99 5.45 13.75
C ALA A 463 -13.72 6.95 13.62
N GLY A 464 -12.88 7.32 12.65
CA GLY A 464 -12.61 8.70 12.28
C GLY A 464 -13.79 9.33 11.52
N ALA A 465 -13.73 10.65 11.33
CA ALA A 465 -14.80 11.41 10.69
C ALA A 465 -14.79 11.31 9.15
N ASN A 466 -13.69 10.87 8.55
CA ASN A 466 -13.51 10.85 7.10
C ASN A 466 -14.10 9.58 6.49
N ALA A 467 -14.93 9.76 5.46
CA ALA A 467 -15.48 8.65 4.69
C ALA A 467 -14.38 7.94 3.88
N GLY A 468 -14.55 6.64 3.69
CA GLY A 468 -13.71 5.81 2.84
C GLY A 468 -13.75 6.30 1.39
N VAL A 469 -12.60 6.19 0.73
CA VAL A 469 -12.42 6.43 -0.70
C VAL A 469 -12.39 5.10 -1.44
N LEU A 470 -12.38 5.11 -2.78
CA LEU A 470 -12.50 3.91 -3.61
C LEU A 470 -11.47 2.81 -3.26
N GLU A 471 -10.25 3.22 -2.92
CA GLU A 471 -9.18 2.35 -2.39
C GLU A 471 -9.68 1.49 -1.21
N ASP A 472 -10.35 2.11 -0.23
CA ASP A 472 -10.85 1.43 0.97
C ASP A 472 -11.88 0.35 0.61
N TYR A 473 -12.77 0.62 -0.35
CA TYR A 473 -13.76 -0.38 -0.75
C TYR A 473 -13.14 -1.52 -1.55
N GLY A 474 -12.23 -1.21 -2.48
CA GLY A 474 -11.57 -2.20 -3.33
C GLY A 474 -10.70 -3.16 -2.52
N ASP A 475 -9.80 -2.63 -1.69
CA ASP A 475 -8.83 -3.44 -0.94
C ASP A 475 -9.49 -4.22 0.21
N VAL A 476 -10.51 -3.64 0.88
CA VAL A 476 -11.27 -4.39 1.91
C VAL A 476 -12.10 -5.50 1.29
N ALA A 477 -12.74 -5.26 0.14
CA ALA A 477 -13.46 -6.31 -0.57
C ALA A 477 -12.51 -7.45 -1.01
N GLU A 478 -11.31 -7.14 -1.51
CA GLU A 478 -10.29 -8.15 -1.82
C GLU A 478 -9.89 -8.96 -0.58
N GLY A 479 -9.68 -8.30 0.57
CA GLY A 479 -9.41 -8.97 1.85
C GLY A 479 -10.53 -9.94 2.25
N PHE A 480 -11.78 -9.51 2.14
CA PHE A 480 -12.94 -10.35 2.45
C PHE A 480 -13.12 -11.52 1.46
N LEU A 481 -12.83 -11.31 0.16
CA LEU A 481 -12.84 -12.38 -0.84
C LEU A 481 -11.74 -13.44 -0.56
N ALA A 482 -10.57 -13.01 -0.07
CA ALA A 482 -9.52 -13.90 0.38
C ALA A 482 -9.95 -14.69 1.63
N LEU A 483 -10.57 -14.04 2.62
CA LEU A 483 -11.14 -14.72 3.79
C LEU A 483 -12.20 -15.75 3.39
N ALA A 484 -13.14 -15.40 2.51
CA ALA A 484 -14.13 -16.34 2.00
C ALA A 484 -13.47 -17.57 1.36
N SER A 485 -12.41 -17.35 0.56
CA SER A 485 -11.69 -18.44 -0.12
C SER A 485 -10.92 -19.34 0.84
N VAL A 486 -10.33 -18.77 1.89
CA VAL A 486 -9.50 -19.49 2.87
C VAL A 486 -10.35 -20.20 3.93
N THR A 487 -11.44 -19.59 4.38
CA THR A 487 -12.24 -20.09 5.49
C THR A 487 -13.46 -20.89 5.04
N GLY A 488 -13.96 -20.62 3.83
CA GLY A 488 -15.24 -21.14 3.35
C GLY A 488 -16.47 -20.47 3.97
N GLU A 489 -16.30 -19.40 4.76
CA GLU A 489 -17.41 -18.70 5.42
C GLU A 489 -18.06 -17.68 4.47
N GLY A 490 -19.35 -17.90 4.13
CA GLY A 490 -20.08 -17.07 3.17
C GLY A 490 -20.28 -15.61 3.60
N VAL A 491 -20.22 -15.32 4.90
CA VAL A 491 -20.39 -13.96 5.44
C VAL A 491 -19.38 -12.96 4.89
N TRP A 492 -18.14 -13.39 4.64
CA TRP A 492 -17.12 -12.51 4.06
C TRP A 492 -17.43 -12.18 2.60
N LEU A 493 -17.97 -13.14 1.84
CA LEU A 493 -18.44 -12.89 0.48
C LEU A 493 -19.62 -11.90 0.47
N GLU A 494 -20.54 -12.02 1.42
CA GLU A 494 -21.67 -11.10 1.56
C GLU A 494 -21.19 -9.65 1.83
N PHE A 495 -20.28 -9.46 2.79
CA PHE A 495 -19.72 -8.14 3.07
C PHE A 495 -18.94 -7.57 1.87
N ALA A 496 -18.16 -8.39 1.16
CA ALA A 496 -17.50 -7.96 -0.07
C ALA A 496 -18.54 -7.47 -1.11
N GLY A 497 -19.66 -8.19 -1.24
CA GLY A 497 -20.77 -7.79 -2.12
C GLY A 497 -21.35 -6.42 -1.77
N PHE A 498 -21.62 -6.15 -0.48
CA PHE A 498 -22.14 -4.85 -0.05
C PHE A 498 -21.19 -3.69 -0.40
N LEU A 499 -19.89 -3.88 -0.21
CA LEU A 499 -18.88 -2.88 -0.56
C LEU A 499 -18.82 -2.65 -2.07
N LEU A 500 -18.85 -3.71 -2.87
CA LEU A 500 -18.77 -3.61 -4.33
C LEU A 500 -20.05 -3.04 -4.95
N ASP A 501 -21.22 -3.35 -4.40
CA ASP A 501 -22.48 -2.69 -4.78
C ASP A 501 -22.42 -1.19 -4.47
N HIS A 502 -21.79 -0.80 -3.35
CA HIS A 502 -21.54 0.60 -3.04
C HIS A 502 -20.59 1.26 -4.05
N VAL A 503 -19.54 0.57 -4.50
CA VAL A 503 -18.65 1.03 -5.59
C VAL A 503 -19.46 1.32 -6.85
N LEU A 504 -20.26 0.35 -7.31
CA LEU A 504 -21.09 0.50 -8.51
C LEU A 504 -22.09 1.66 -8.40
N ALA A 505 -22.65 1.87 -7.21
CA ALA A 505 -23.67 2.89 -6.99
C ALA A 505 -23.09 4.31 -6.80
N ARG A 506 -21.91 4.45 -6.18
CA ARG A 506 -21.40 5.74 -5.69
C ARG A 506 -20.08 6.17 -6.31
N PHE A 507 -19.25 5.24 -6.76
CA PHE A 507 -17.93 5.53 -7.29
C PHE A 507 -17.85 5.39 -8.82
N THR A 508 -18.82 4.73 -9.44
CA THR A 508 -18.89 4.56 -10.90
C THR A 508 -19.78 5.61 -11.55
N ASP A 509 -19.31 6.19 -12.66
CA ASP A 509 -20.15 6.97 -13.56
C ASP A 509 -21.02 6.05 -14.43
N ALA A 510 -22.33 6.30 -14.43
CA ALA A 510 -23.30 5.41 -15.06
C ALA A 510 -23.22 5.39 -16.60
N GLU A 511 -22.73 6.47 -17.23
CA GLU A 511 -22.65 6.59 -18.68
C GLU A 511 -21.34 6.00 -19.22
N SER A 512 -20.21 6.42 -18.66
CA SER A 512 -18.86 6.05 -19.10
C SER A 512 -18.33 4.78 -18.46
N GLY A 513 -18.83 4.39 -17.28
CA GLY A 513 -18.25 3.32 -16.47
C GLY A 513 -16.94 3.71 -15.79
N ALA A 514 -16.53 4.98 -15.86
CA ALA A 514 -15.34 5.48 -15.21
C ALA A 514 -15.49 5.44 -13.68
N LEU A 515 -14.41 5.12 -12.98
CA LEU A 515 -14.37 5.12 -11.52
C LEU A 515 -13.80 6.44 -11.01
N TYR A 516 -14.16 6.85 -9.81
CA TYR A 516 -13.63 8.04 -9.15
C TYR A 516 -13.12 7.67 -7.76
N ASP A 517 -12.19 8.43 -7.21
CA ASP A 517 -11.60 8.10 -5.91
C ASP A 517 -12.55 8.44 -4.76
N THR A 518 -13.40 9.45 -4.88
CA THR A 518 -14.39 9.82 -3.85
C THR A 518 -15.80 9.42 -4.27
N ALA A 519 -16.71 9.21 -3.31
CA ALA A 519 -18.13 8.94 -3.58
C ALA A 519 -18.83 10.14 -4.26
N ALA A 520 -19.90 9.89 -5.01
CA ALA A 520 -20.63 10.94 -5.74
C ALA A 520 -21.28 12.00 -4.82
N ASP A 521 -21.50 11.68 -3.55
CA ASP A 521 -22.01 12.58 -2.51
C ASP A 521 -20.93 13.01 -1.49
N ALA A 522 -19.65 12.82 -1.80
CA ALA A 522 -18.54 13.34 -1.00
C ALA A 522 -18.46 14.88 -1.06
N GLU A 523 -17.61 15.44 -0.19
CA GLU A 523 -17.27 16.87 -0.20
C GLU A 523 -16.82 17.30 -1.61
N GLN A 524 -17.36 18.40 -2.11
CA GLN A 524 -16.98 18.94 -3.41
C GLN A 524 -15.67 19.71 -3.31
N LEU A 525 -14.61 19.13 -3.86
CA LEU A 525 -13.33 19.81 -4.10
C LEU A 525 -13.34 20.49 -5.48
N ILE A 526 -12.21 21.05 -5.90
CA ILE A 526 -12.02 21.70 -7.21
C ILE A 526 -12.46 20.78 -8.37
N ARG A 527 -12.18 19.50 -8.23
CA ARG A 527 -12.68 18.41 -9.07
C ARG A 527 -12.80 17.16 -8.24
N ARG A 528 -13.56 16.19 -8.75
CA ARG A 528 -13.58 14.84 -8.19
C ARG A 528 -12.27 14.14 -8.59
N PRO A 529 -11.44 13.68 -7.65
CA PRO A 529 -10.20 12.99 -7.98
C PRO A 529 -10.48 11.65 -8.67
N GLN A 530 -9.57 11.29 -9.57
CA GLN A 530 -9.67 10.14 -10.45
C GLN A 530 -8.25 9.75 -10.90
N ASP A 531 -7.46 9.20 -9.99
CA ASP A 531 -6.11 8.71 -10.30
C ASP A 531 -6.11 7.18 -10.45
N PRO A 532 -6.00 6.65 -11.69
CA PRO A 532 -5.92 5.21 -11.90
C PRO A 532 -4.50 4.66 -11.77
N THR A 533 -3.51 5.50 -11.42
CA THR A 533 -2.13 5.05 -11.35
C THR A 533 -1.83 4.44 -9.99
N ASP A 534 -1.29 3.22 -10.03
CA ASP A 534 -0.78 2.55 -8.85
C ASP A 534 0.49 3.27 -8.37
N ASN A 535 0.61 3.46 -7.06
CA ASN A 535 1.75 4.12 -6.45
C ASN A 535 2.41 3.18 -5.44
N ALA A 536 2.46 3.53 -4.15
CA ALA A 536 2.95 2.63 -3.11
C ALA A 536 1.95 1.50 -2.79
N ALA A 537 0.67 1.73 -3.10
CA ALA A 537 -0.43 0.77 -3.04
C ALA A 537 -1.22 0.80 -4.37
N PRO A 538 -2.09 -0.19 -4.64
CA PRO A 538 -3.00 -0.15 -5.78
C PRO A 538 -3.82 1.15 -5.78
N SER A 539 -4.06 1.72 -6.96
CA SER A 539 -5.07 2.78 -7.05
C SER A 539 -6.44 2.22 -6.67
N GLY A 540 -7.34 3.08 -6.19
CA GLY A 540 -8.73 2.66 -5.97
C GLY A 540 -9.35 2.05 -7.23
N TRP A 541 -8.97 2.55 -8.41
CA TRP A 541 -9.39 2.01 -9.68
C TRP A 541 -8.93 0.56 -9.90
N SER A 542 -7.63 0.29 -9.77
CA SER A 542 -7.07 -1.06 -9.95
C SER A 542 -7.60 -2.02 -8.87
N ALA A 543 -7.70 -1.57 -7.62
CA ALA A 543 -8.22 -2.35 -6.50
C ALA A 543 -9.68 -2.78 -6.74
N ALA A 544 -10.55 -1.83 -7.09
CA ALA A 544 -11.95 -2.10 -7.40
C ALA A 544 -12.10 -3.03 -8.62
N ALA A 545 -11.33 -2.83 -9.68
CA ALA A 545 -11.36 -3.71 -10.85
C ALA A 545 -11.03 -5.17 -10.47
N GLY A 546 -10.01 -5.38 -9.64
CA GLY A 546 -9.63 -6.70 -9.13
C GLY A 546 -10.72 -7.35 -8.28
N ALA A 547 -11.22 -6.63 -7.28
CA ALA A 547 -12.24 -7.14 -6.37
C ALA A 547 -13.57 -7.43 -7.11
N LEU A 548 -14.00 -6.58 -8.04
CA LEU A 548 -15.16 -6.83 -8.90
C LEU A 548 -15.00 -8.09 -9.74
N LEU A 549 -13.81 -8.31 -10.33
CA LEU A 549 -13.52 -9.48 -11.15
C LEU A 549 -13.55 -10.78 -10.34
N SER A 550 -12.94 -10.77 -9.15
CA SER A 550 -12.90 -11.90 -8.22
C SER A 550 -14.30 -12.20 -7.66
N TYR A 551 -15.05 -11.18 -7.25
CA TYR A 551 -16.42 -11.34 -6.76
C TYR A 551 -17.33 -11.92 -7.85
N ALA A 552 -17.24 -11.41 -9.08
CA ALA A 552 -17.99 -11.95 -10.20
C ALA A 552 -17.65 -13.42 -10.50
N ALA A 553 -16.40 -13.84 -10.30
CA ALA A 553 -16.00 -15.25 -10.46
C ALA A 553 -16.55 -16.14 -9.32
N GLN A 554 -16.63 -15.63 -8.08
CA GLN A 554 -17.22 -16.39 -6.97
C GLN A 554 -18.76 -16.48 -7.01
N THR A 555 -19.41 -15.52 -7.65
CA THR A 555 -20.88 -15.39 -7.60
C THR A 555 -21.59 -15.65 -8.92
N GLY A 556 -20.88 -15.51 -10.05
CA GLY A 556 -21.50 -15.43 -11.38
C GLY A 556 -22.21 -14.10 -11.66
N ALA A 557 -21.96 -13.05 -10.87
CA ALA A 557 -22.65 -11.77 -11.01
C ALA A 557 -22.18 -10.97 -12.25
N GLU A 558 -23.03 -10.95 -13.28
CA GLU A 558 -22.78 -10.25 -14.54
C GLU A 558 -22.56 -8.73 -14.40
N PRO A 559 -23.30 -7.98 -13.54
CA PRO A 559 -23.05 -6.54 -13.37
C PRO A 559 -21.63 -6.25 -12.89
N HIS A 560 -21.11 -7.03 -11.94
CA HIS A 560 -19.75 -6.89 -11.41
C HIS A 560 -18.71 -7.30 -12.45
N ARG A 561 -18.94 -8.37 -13.23
CA ARG A 561 -18.07 -8.76 -14.36
C ARG A 561 -17.94 -7.62 -15.37
N ALA A 562 -19.07 -7.10 -15.84
CA ALA A 562 -19.10 -6.02 -16.83
C ALA A 562 -18.44 -4.74 -16.29
N ALA A 563 -18.60 -4.43 -15.00
CA ALA A 563 -17.93 -3.29 -14.38
C ALA A 563 -16.41 -3.49 -14.30
N ALA A 564 -15.93 -4.69 -13.93
CA ALA A 564 -14.50 -5.01 -13.91
C ALA A 564 -13.86 -4.86 -15.30
N GLU A 565 -14.49 -5.41 -16.34
CA GLU A 565 -13.99 -5.34 -17.72
C GLU A 565 -13.93 -3.90 -18.23
N LYS A 566 -14.93 -3.07 -17.92
CA LYS A 566 -14.93 -1.65 -18.25
C LYS A 566 -13.83 -0.89 -17.51
N ALA A 567 -13.68 -1.15 -16.21
CA ALA A 567 -12.63 -0.54 -15.40
C ALA A 567 -11.24 -0.88 -15.94
N LEU A 568 -11.02 -2.09 -16.47
CA LEU A 568 -9.77 -2.49 -17.11
C LEU A 568 -9.44 -1.71 -18.40
N GLY A 569 -10.37 -0.95 -18.98
CA GLY A 569 -10.09 -0.07 -20.12
C GLY A 569 -8.91 0.88 -19.90
N VAL A 570 -8.70 1.34 -18.65
CA VAL A 570 -7.55 2.18 -18.29
C VAL A 570 -6.21 1.48 -18.49
N VAL A 571 -6.17 0.17 -18.26
CA VAL A 571 -4.96 -0.67 -18.42
C VAL A 571 -4.58 -0.78 -19.89
N LYS A 572 -5.57 -0.80 -20.81
CA LYS A 572 -5.32 -0.78 -22.27
C LYS A 572 -4.57 0.48 -22.69
N ALA A 573 -4.91 1.63 -22.12
CA ALA A 573 -4.24 2.90 -22.43
C ALA A 573 -2.91 3.10 -21.70
N LEU A 574 -2.83 2.74 -20.42
CA LEU A 574 -1.67 3.02 -19.58
C LEU A 574 -0.62 1.91 -19.60
N GLY A 575 -1.02 0.63 -19.70
CA GLY A 575 -0.12 -0.52 -19.65
C GLY A 575 1.08 -0.41 -20.61
N PRO A 576 0.88 -0.11 -21.90
CA PRO A 576 1.99 0.06 -22.85
C PRO A 576 2.87 1.30 -22.62
N ARG A 577 2.42 2.27 -21.81
CA ARG A 577 3.06 3.59 -21.66
C ARG A 577 3.80 3.74 -20.34
N VAL A 578 3.18 3.30 -19.25
CA VAL A 578 3.64 3.49 -17.86
C VAL A 578 3.42 2.21 -17.04
N PRO A 579 3.90 1.03 -17.49
CA PRO A 579 3.56 -0.26 -16.89
C PRO A 579 3.93 -0.38 -15.39
N ARG A 580 4.90 0.40 -14.92
CA ARG A 580 5.29 0.45 -13.50
C ARG A 580 4.23 1.06 -12.59
N PHE A 581 3.39 1.93 -13.12
CA PHE A 581 2.36 2.68 -12.39
C PHE A 581 0.96 2.13 -12.65
N ILE A 582 0.87 0.89 -13.15
CA ILE A 582 -0.41 0.19 -13.38
C ILE A 582 -0.20 -1.33 -13.17
N GLY A 583 0.71 -1.69 -12.27
CA GLY A 583 1.12 -3.08 -12.04
C GLY A 583 -0.03 -3.96 -11.54
N TRP A 584 -0.88 -3.46 -10.64
CA TRP A 584 -2.02 -4.21 -10.13
C TRP A 584 -3.09 -4.33 -11.21
N GLY A 585 -3.36 -3.24 -11.95
CA GLY A 585 -4.24 -3.26 -13.11
C GLY A 585 -3.79 -4.29 -14.18
N LEU A 586 -2.48 -4.39 -14.44
CA LEU A 586 -1.92 -5.41 -15.33
C LEU A 586 -2.08 -6.83 -14.76
N ALA A 587 -1.90 -7.02 -13.46
CA ALA A 587 -2.12 -8.31 -12.80
C ALA A 587 -3.60 -8.75 -12.85
N VAL A 588 -4.54 -7.82 -12.74
CA VAL A 588 -5.98 -8.07 -12.91
C VAL A 588 -6.31 -8.36 -14.38
N ALA A 589 -5.66 -7.66 -15.33
CA ALA A 589 -5.81 -7.95 -16.75
C ALA A 589 -5.32 -9.36 -17.13
N GLU A 590 -4.22 -9.84 -16.53
CA GLU A 590 -3.77 -11.23 -16.69
C GLU A 590 -4.83 -12.24 -16.21
N ALA A 591 -5.48 -11.97 -15.07
CA ALA A 591 -6.59 -12.77 -14.58
C ALA A 591 -7.80 -12.75 -15.52
N ASN A 592 -8.16 -11.57 -16.04
CA ASN A 592 -9.27 -11.42 -16.98
C ASN A 592 -9.02 -12.20 -18.29
N LEU A 593 -7.80 -12.15 -18.83
CA LEU A 593 -7.42 -12.92 -20.03
C LEU A 593 -7.35 -14.42 -19.78
N ASP A 594 -6.89 -14.84 -18.59
CA ASP A 594 -7.03 -16.25 -18.21
C ASP A 594 -8.50 -16.63 -18.05
N GLY A 595 -9.42 -15.70 -17.77
CA GLY A 595 -10.80 -16.06 -17.44
C GLY A 595 -10.77 -16.78 -16.10
N PRO A 596 -10.89 -16.04 -14.97
CA PRO A 596 -10.56 -16.54 -13.63
C PRO A 596 -11.07 -17.96 -13.41
N ARG A 597 -10.19 -18.89 -13.03
CA ARG A 597 -10.61 -20.28 -12.75
C ARG A 597 -11.52 -20.27 -11.52
N GLU A 598 -12.73 -20.77 -11.69
CA GLU A 598 -13.76 -20.85 -10.66
C GLU A 598 -13.69 -22.26 -10.03
N VAL A 599 -13.14 -22.36 -8.82
CA VAL A 599 -12.87 -23.66 -8.18
C VAL A 599 -13.84 -23.92 -7.02
N ALA A 600 -14.74 -24.89 -7.17
CA ALA A 600 -15.62 -25.35 -6.09
C ALA A 600 -15.09 -26.64 -5.48
N ILE A 601 -14.88 -26.64 -4.16
CA ILE A 601 -14.50 -27.82 -3.37
C ILE A 601 -15.68 -28.22 -2.49
N VAL A 602 -16.28 -29.37 -2.79
CA VAL A 602 -17.44 -29.88 -2.05
C VAL A 602 -17.02 -31.07 -1.21
N GLY A 603 -17.29 -31.01 0.09
CA GLY A 603 -16.94 -32.08 1.04
C GLY A 603 -17.62 -31.91 2.40
N PRO A 604 -17.43 -32.84 3.36
CA PRO A 604 -18.05 -32.75 4.68
C PRO A 604 -17.66 -31.51 5.51
N GLY A 605 -16.53 -30.87 5.20
CA GLY A 605 -16.02 -29.67 5.88
C GLY A 605 -14.48 -29.66 5.92
N LEU A 606 -13.88 -28.54 6.35
CA LEU A 606 -12.42 -28.39 6.39
C LEU A 606 -11.71 -29.26 7.45
N ASP A 607 -12.46 -29.83 8.40
CA ASP A 607 -11.96 -30.84 9.34
C ASP A 607 -11.73 -32.21 8.67
N ASP A 608 -12.38 -32.47 7.54
CA ASP A 608 -12.16 -33.67 6.75
C ASP A 608 -10.85 -33.58 5.95
N LYS A 609 -10.04 -34.64 6.04
CA LYS A 609 -8.68 -34.65 5.46
C LYS A 609 -8.69 -34.55 3.93
N ALA A 610 -9.65 -35.18 3.26
CA ALA A 610 -9.71 -35.17 1.80
C ALA A 610 -10.20 -33.82 1.28
N THR A 611 -11.21 -33.23 1.93
CA THR A 611 -11.70 -31.87 1.66
C THR A 611 -10.58 -30.85 1.83
N ARG A 612 -9.86 -30.89 2.96
CA ARG A 612 -8.72 -30.01 3.23
C ARG A 612 -7.58 -30.18 2.23
N ALA A 613 -7.30 -31.41 1.80
CA ALA A 613 -6.27 -31.67 0.80
C ALA A 613 -6.62 -31.06 -0.57
N LEU A 614 -7.88 -31.17 -1.01
CA LEU A 614 -8.34 -30.55 -2.25
C LEU A 614 -8.36 -29.02 -2.14
N HIS A 615 -8.88 -28.48 -1.03
CA HIS A 615 -8.94 -27.04 -0.77
C HIS A 615 -7.55 -26.40 -0.73
N ARG A 616 -6.61 -26.95 0.03
CA ARG A 616 -5.22 -26.48 0.03
C ARG A 616 -4.57 -26.59 -1.34
N THR A 617 -4.88 -27.64 -2.10
CA THR A 617 -4.38 -27.80 -3.47
C THR A 617 -4.93 -26.72 -4.40
N ALA A 618 -6.21 -26.35 -4.24
CA ALA A 618 -6.85 -25.30 -5.00
C ALA A 618 -6.23 -23.93 -4.71
N LEU A 619 -6.05 -23.59 -3.43
CA LEU A 619 -5.41 -22.35 -2.99
C LEU A 619 -3.97 -22.20 -3.50
N LEU A 620 -3.24 -23.32 -3.63
CA LEU A 620 -1.88 -23.36 -4.16
C LEU A 620 -1.79 -23.39 -5.71
N GLY A 621 -2.92 -23.34 -6.40
CA GLY A 621 -2.95 -23.16 -7.85
C GLY A 621 -2.27 -21.85 -8.27
N THR A 622 -1.61 -21.84 -9.43
CA THR A 622 -0.92 -20.66 -9.96
C THR A 622 -1.72 -19.92 -11.04
N ALA A 623 -2.86 -20.47 -11.44
CA ALA A 623 -3.76 -19.86 -12.41
C ALA A 623 -4.13 -18.41 -12.03
N PRO A 624 -3.88 -17.42 -12.93
CA PRO A 624 -4.15 -16.02 -12.64
C PRO A 624 -5.59 -15.74 -12.22
N GLY A 625 -5.74 -15.15 -11.03
CA GLY A 625 -7.04 -14.74 -10.49
C GLY A 625 -8.00 -15.88 -10.16
N ALA A 626 -7.52 -17.12 -10.04
CA ALA A 626 -8.37 -18.23 -9.61
C ALA A 626 -9.04 -17.92 -8.26
N VAL A 627 -10.33 -18.24 -8.17
CA VAL A 627 -11.13 -18.11 -6.95
C VAL A 627 -11.53 -19.49 -6.44
N VAL A 628 -11.62 -19.64 -5.13
CA VAL A 628 -11.87 -20.93 -4.47
C VAL A 628 -13.07 -20.77 -3.55
N ALA A 629 -14.07 -21.63 -3.71
CA ALA A 629 -15.15 -21.81 -2.75
C ALA A 629 -15.05 -23.21 -2.15
N VAL A 630 -15.23 -23.33 -0.84
CA VAL A 630 -15.25 -24.63 -0.15
C VAL A 630 -16.47 -24.71 0.76
N GLY A 631 -17.16 -25.84 0.75
CA GLY A 631 -18.31 -26.03 1.62
C GLY A 631 -18.96 -27.40 1.51
N THR A 632 -20.09 -27.54 2.19
CA THR A 632 -20.86 -28.80 2.21
C THR A 632 -21.70 -28.97 0.93
N PRO A 633 -22.07 -30.22 0.58
CA PRO A 633 -23.04 -30.44 -0.48
C PRO A 633 -24.33 -29.65 -0.21
N ASP A 634 -24.89 -29.03 -1.24
CA ASP A 634 -26.11 -28.22 -1.18
C ASP A 634 -26.01 -26.95 -0.31
N SER A 635 -24.80 -26.52 0.09
CA SER A 635 -24.59 -25.22 0.75
C SER A 635 -25.02 -24.06 -0.15
N ASP A 636 -25.76 -23.10 0.43
CA ASP A 636 -26.16 -21.85 -0.21
C ASP A 636 -25.31 -20.64 0.22
N GLU A 637 -24.33 -20.84 1.11
CA GLU A 637 -23.45 -19.77 1.61
C GLU A 637 -22.57 -19.16 0.51
N LEU A 638 -22.15 -19.96 -0.47
CA LEU A 638 -21.29 -19.54 -1.57
C LEU A 638 -21.94 -19.98 -2.90
N PRO A 639 -22.33 -19.05 -3.79
CA PRO A 639 -23.03 -19.39 -5.04
C PRO A 639 -22.26 -20.38 -5.93
N LEU A 640 -20.92 -20.33 -5.90
CA LEU A 640 -20.06 -21.23 -6.68
C LEU A 640 -20.22 -22.73 -6.32
N LEU A 641 -20.75 -23.04 -5.13
CA LEU A 641 -21.01 -24.42 -4.69
C LEU A 641 -22.33 -24.99 -5.24
N ALA A 642 -23.19 -24.16 -5.83
CA ALA A 642 -24.53 -24.55 -6.27
C ALA A 642 -24.49 -25.68 -7.31
N ASP A 643 -25.36 -26.68 -7.12
CA ASP A 643 -25.51 -27.85 -8.00
C ASP A 643 -24.20 -28.66 -8.19
N ARG A 644 -23.34 -28.70 -7.16
CA ARG A 644 -22.10 -29.49 -7.15
C ARG A 644 -22.18 -30.63 -6.11
N PRO A 645 -22.41 -31.89 -6.54
CA PRO A 645 -22.48 -33.02 -5.60
C PRO A 645 -21.09 -33.57 -5.21
N LEU A 646 -21.06 -34.52 -4.29
CA LEU A 646 -19.90 -35.39 -4.10
C LEU A 646 -19.70 -36.33 -5.29
N VAL A 647 -18.46 -36.76 -5.55
CA VAL A 647 -18.15 -37.75 -6.61
C VAL A 647 -17.94 -39.10 -5.98
N GLY A 648 -18.83 -40.06 -6.25
CA GLY A 648 -18.74 -41.40 -5.65
C GLY A 648 -18.90 -41.41 -4.12
N GLY A 649 -19.43 -40.34 -3.53
CA GLY A 649 -19.51 -40.14 -2.08
C GLY A 649 -18.24 -39.54 -1.45
N GLU A 650 -17.23 -39.19 -2.24
CA GLU A 650 -15.99 -38.54 -1.80
C GLU A 650 -16.01 -37.03 -2.08
N PRO A 651 -15.23 -36.23 -1.32
CA PRO A 651 -15.01 -34.82 -1.62
C PRO A 651 -14.49 -34.63 -3.04
N ALA A 652 -14.99 -33.60 -3.72
CA ALA A 652 -14.72 -33.37 -5.12
C ALA A 652 -14.40 -31.91 -5.41
N ALA A 653 -13.49 -31.70 -6.35
CA ALA A 653 -13.17 -30.40 -6.91
C ALA A 653 -13.77 -30.25 -8.31
N TYR A 654 -14.38 -29.09 -8.55
CA TYR A 654 -14.91 -28.66 -9.84
C TYR A 654 -14.16 -27.41 -10.26
N VAL A 655 -13.55 -27.46 -11.45
CA VAL A 655 -12.83 -26.31 -12.02
C VAL A 655 -13.62 -25.86 -13.24
N CYS A 656 -14.09 -24.62 -13.19
CA CYS A 656 -14.83 -23.99 -14.28
C CYS A 656 -14.09 -22.76 -14.80
N ARG A 657 -14.32 -22.45 -16.07
CA ARG A 657 -13.79 -21.28 -16.77
C ARG A 657 -14.82 -20.85 -17.80
N ASN A 658 -15.24 -19.59 -17.75
CA ASN A 658 -16.22 -19.02 -18.69
C ASN A 658 -17.48 -19.91 -18.84
N PHE A 659 -18.11 -20.26 -17.72
CA PHE A 659 -19.30 -21.12 -17.65
C PHE A 659 -19.13 -22.56 -18.15
N THR A 660 -17.89 -23.01 -18.41
CA THR A 660 -17.57 -24.38 -18.82
C THR A 660 -16.74 -25.05 -17.75
N CYS A 661 -17.18 -26.22 -17.27
CA CYS A 661 -16.48 -26.97 -16.24
C CYS A 661 -15.79 -28.22 -16.80
N ASP A 662 -14.61 -28.52 -16.27
CA ASP A 662 -13.96 -29.81 -16.48
C ASP A 662 -14.69 -30.94 -15.73
N ALA A 663 -14.32 -32.19 -16.04
CA ALA A 663 -14.82 -33.33 -15.26
C ALA A 663 -14.33 -33.21 -13.79
N PRO A 664 -15.21 -33.38 -12.80
CA PRO A 664 -14.81 -33.22 -11.41
C PRO A 664 -13.80 -34.28 -10.99
N THR A 665 -12.93 -33.91 -10.05
CA THR A 665 -11.84 -34.77 -9.58
C THR A 665 -11.85 -34.90 -8.06
N THR A 666 -11.59 -36.11 -7.56
CA THR A 666 -11.30 -36.39 -6.14
C THR A 666 -9.80 -36.46 -5.87
N ASP A 667 -8.97 -36.35 -6.93
CA ASP A 667 -7.51 -36.47 -6.91
C ASP A 667 -6.86 -35.08 -6.89
N PRO A 668 -6.12 -34.72 -5.81
CA PRO A 668 -5.36 -33.47 -5.73
C PRO A 668 -4.32 -33.30 -6.85
N GLU A 669 -3.71 -34.38 -7.34
CA GLU A 669 -2.69 -34.25 -8.39
C GLU A 669 -3.30 -33.78 -9.71
N ARG A 670 -4.47 -34.34 -10.07
CA ARG A 670 -5.25 -33.88 -11.23
C ARG A 670 -5.71 -32.44 -11.07
N LEU A 671 -6.18 -32.08 -9.86
CA LEU A 671 -6.58 -30.70 -9.55
C LEU A 671 -5.40 -29.75 -9.77
N ARG A 672 -4.21 -30.08 -9.27
CA ARG A 672 -3.02 -29.24 -9.45
C ARG A 672 -2.66 -29.05 -10.93
N THR A 673 -2.72 -30.10 -11.74
CA THR A 673 -2.51 -29.98 -13.19
C THR A 673 -3.55 -29.06 -13.83
N SER A 674 -4.82 -29.15 -13.43
CA SER A 674 -5.89 -28.26 -13.92
C SER A 674 -5.82 -26.83 -13.38
N LEU A 675 -4.86 -26.50 -12.51
CA LEU A 675 -4.65 -25.17 -11.92
C LEU A 675 -3.24 -24.62 -12.16
N SER A 676 -2.39 -25.42 -12.79
CA SER A 676 -1.14 -24.97 -13.39
C SER A 676 -1.47 -24.52 -14.82
N GLY A 677 -0.84 -23.43 -15.28
CA GLY A 677 -1.08 -22.79 -16.59
C GLY A 677 -1.41 -23.76 -17.70
#